data_AF-A0A524N0F2-F1
#
_entry.id   AF-A0A524N0F2-F1
#
_cell.length_a   1.000
_cell.length_b   1.000
_cell.length_c   1.000
_cell.angle_alpha   90.00
_cell.angle_beta   90.00
_cell.angle_gamma   90.00
#
_symmetry.space_group_name_H-M   'P 1'
#
loop_
_entity.id
_entity.type
_entity.pdbx_description
1 polymer ?
#
loop_
_entity_poly.entity_id
_entity_poly.type
_entity_poly.pdbx_seq_one_letter_code
_entity_poly.pdbx_strand_id
1 'polypeptide(L)'
;MSVTDRFYDTLFEVSNSYRYEMLQILLTKPMRTTDVANKLGLTSQEISRHASRLMESGLIHKDVEGLFHLTNFGSLINVLLEEFIFASKHREYFIQHTTNRISQEFVKRLGELSESICVEDTLGFLHYIDKLIKDSTEYVWLLVDHYPLTFLGSIIEGLKKGVNFRIIELDEMVAGPHMNLASLEEEQIIRDAKETQLSEQKVLEKIGVFMFISEDRCAIAFPNLQGEFDYKGFIASDERAIKWCLNIFQYHWNKALETTPYHDLIKRKTSKRRTSGPIEVIGTNTKIDVQLLQDAVDLYENVILKGTFNLGVSNIKINNSVRITGELVDGEPVTRLYKTGWSFPSSQFESLFEIDEPHAEVIIENLHFTDFNCTCINAVKGKSLKILNNKFTLETCFGRGWNYLPQGDLISAIWIDSSKNNDIDNFIEGISVQANYFDFAYSQNPIQVSESSNLLEQAEYPLHEYFTSIGVYVNNYSKRIEIVNNTIKNMNGNGVNITSQYNDSQVNIQNNTIYSDLQGSFPFRRQVAGSGIFLQKILNTPVNGTIRIQGNSITFDKPDYCGLIASGFKKDEDTISTLSVSINGNKINLKEGLACINTDTRLQIEDNVFSGRAFFAIMMTYIDKDGRTTNKEAKEELYENQFDKLEIIGPWFRVNRKSPI
;
A
#
# COMPACT_ATOMS: atom_id res chain seq x y z
N MET A 1 11.67 58.96 -24.26
CA MET A 1 11.48 57.50 -24.37
C MET A 1 10.75 57.04 -23.13
N SER A 2 9.60 56.42 -23.32
CA SER A 2 8.93 55.67 -22.26
C SER A 2 9.85 54.54 -21.76
N VAL A 3 9.63 54.04 -20.55
CA VAL A 3 10.40 52.88 -20.02
C VAL A 3 10.27 51.67 -20.97
N THR A 4 9.12 51.54 -21.63
CA THR A 4 8.82 50.51 -22.63
C THR A 4 9.65 50.67 -23.91
N ASP A 5 9.94 51.90 -24.35
CA ASP A 5 10.73 52.15 -25.58
C ASP A 5 12.17 51.64 -25.42
N ARG A 6 12.79 51.91 -24.26
CA ARG A 6 14.18 51.47 -23.98
C ARG A 6 14.33 49.96 -23.91
N PHE A 7 13.28 49.26 -23.46
CA PHE A 7 13.24 47.81 -23.46
C PHE A 7 13.25 47.24 -24.88
N TYR A 8 12.38 47.75 -25.76
CA TYR A 8 12.34 47.31 -27.16
C TYR A 8 13.64 47.64 -27.90
N ASP A 9 14.22 48.82 -27.65
CA ASP A 9 15.52 49.19 -28.23
C ASP A 9 16.60 48.20 -27.80
N THR A 10 16.69 47.87 -26.51
CA THR A 10 17.67 46.91 -26.00
C THR A 10 17.50 45.53 -26.65
N LEU A 11 16.27 45.00 -26.72
CA LEU A 11 15.98 43.72 -27.35
C LEU A 11 16.31 43.73 -28.85
N PHE A 12 15.96 44.82 -29.54
CA PHE A 12 16.29 44.99 -30.95
C PHE A 12 17.81 44.94 -31.16
N GLU A 13 18.59 45.61 -30.30
CA GLU A 13 20.04 45.61 -30.39
C GLU A 13 20.64 44.20 -30.23
N VAL A 14 20.24 43.47 -29.19
CA VAL A 14 20.80 42.13 -28.90
C VAL A 14 20.28 41.02 -29.82
N SER A 15 19.15 41.23 -30.52
CA SER A 15 18.61 40.27 -31.51
C SER A 15 19.47 40.08 -32.77
N ASN A 16 20.49 40.92 -33.00
CA ASN A 16 21.39 40.79 -34.14
C ASN A 16 22.64 39.99 -33.75
N SER A 17 22.92 38.91 -34.48
CA SER A 17 24.01 37.98 -34.19
C SER A 17 25.38 38.67 -34.05
N TYR A 18 25.75 39.56 -34.97
CA TYR A 18 27.04 40.25 -34.91
C TYR A 18 27.19 41.18 -33.71
N ARG A 19 26.11 41.88 -33.32
CA ARG A 19 26.12 42.71 -32.11
C ARG A 19 26.22 41.85 -30.85
N TYR A 20 25.48 40.75 -30.79
CA TYR A 20 25.57 39.81 -29.67
C TYR A 20 26.97 39.19 -29.55
N GLU A 21 27.56 38.71 -30.66
CA GLU A 21 28.93 38.17 -30.68
C GLU A 21 29.97 39.22 -30.28
N MET A 22 29.78 40.48 -30.69
CA MET A 22 30.61 41.59 -30.24
C MET A 22 30.53 41.77 -28.71
N LEU A 23 29.34 41.67 -28.10
CA LEU A 23 29.20 41.70 -26.64
C LEU A 23 29.94 40.53 -25.96
N GLN A 24 29.83 39.30 -26.51
CA GLN A 24 30.56 38.13 -25.99
C GLN A 24 32.07 38.32 -26.02
N ILE A 25 32.59 38.84 -27.12
CA ILE A 25 34.02 39.13 -27.27
C ILE A 25 34.47 40.14 -26.20
N LEU A 26 33.71 41.22 -26.03
CA LEU A 26 34.04 42.30 -25.09
C LEU A 26 33.85 41.93 -23.62
N LEU A 27 33.03 40.92 -23.32
CA LEU A 27 32.93 40.32 -21.99
C LEU A 27 34.27 39.71 -21.56
N THR A 28 35.02 39.12 -22.49
CA THR A 28 36.32 38.50 -22.18
C THR A 28 37.45 39.52 -22.04
N LYS A 29 37.53 40.51 -22.94
CA LYS A 29 38.51 41.59 -22.88
C LYS A 29 38.16 42.77 -23.79
N PRO A 30 38.63 43.98 -23.47
CA PRO A 30 38.53 45.14 -24.35
C PRO A 30 39.29 44.93 -25.67
N MET A 31 38.77 45.46 -26.78
CA MET A 31 39.37 45.27 -28.12
C MET A 31 39.25 46.50 -29.03
N ARG A 32 40.19 46.66 -29.96
CA ARG A 32 40.09 47.69 -31.01
C ARG A 32 39.14 47.25 -32.11
N THR A 33 38.62 48.21 -32.88
CA THR A 33 37.74 47.96 -34.03
C THR A 33 38.31 46.94 -35.01
N THR A 34 39.61 47.01 -35.31
CA THR A 34 40.29 46.07 -36.23
C THR A 34 40.35 44.65 -35.68
N ASP A 35 40.50 44.49 -34.37
CA ASP A 35 40.62 43.18 -33.73
C ASP A 35 39.26 42.48 -33.69
N VAL A 36 38.19 43.23 -33.40
CA VAL A 36 36.80 42.74 -33.48
C VAL A 36 36.45 42.39 -34.93
N ALA A 37 36.81 43.24 -35.89
CA ALA A 37 36.61 43.00 -37.32
C ALA A 37 37.25 41.69 -37.79
N ASN A 38 38.50 41.45 -37.40
CA ASN A 38 39.21 40.22 -37.70
C ASN A 38 38.55 38.99 -37.06
N LYS A 39 38.10 39.09 -35.80
CA LYS A 39 37.43 37.99 -35.10
C LYS A 39 36.08 37.62 -35.71
N LEU A 40 35.30 38.61 -36.15
CA LEU A 40 33.95 38.41 -36.70
C LEU A 40 33.93 38.23 -38.23
N GLY A 41 35.08 38.39 -38.90
CA GLY A 41 35.17 38.31 -40.36
C GLY A 41 34.43 39.44 -41.09
N LEU A 42 34.29 40.62 -40.45
CA LEU A 42 33.58 41.78 -40.98
C LEU A 42 34.55 42.91 -41.32
N THR A 43 34.11 43.88 -42.12
CA THR A 43 34.90 45.08 -42.37
C THR A 43 34.90 46.02 -41.16
N SER A 44 35.94 46.85 -41.03
CA SER A 44 35.99 47.85 -39.96
C SER A 44 34.83 48.87 -40.01
N GLN A 45 34.26 49.12 -41.20
CA GLN A 45 33.08 49.98 -41.35
C GLN A 45 31.82 49.33 -40.77
N GLU A 46 31.62 48.03 -41.02
CA GLU A 46 30.50 47.27 -40.44
C GLU A 46 30.60 47.19 -38.92
N ILE A 47 31.79 46.89 -38.38
CA ILE A 47 32.02 46.91 -36.92
C ILE A 47 31.74 48.29 -36.34
N SER A 48 32.20 49.36 -37.00
CA SER A 48 31.93 50.72 -36.53
C SER A 48 30.43 51.01 -36.48
N ARG A 49 29.65 50.54 -37.46
CA ARG A 49 28.18 50.67 -37.46
C ARG A 49 27.54 49.88 -36.31
N HIS A 50 27.97 48.64 -36.07
CA HIS A 50 27.46 47.84 -34.95
C HIS A 50 27.82 48.45 -33.59
N ALA A 51 29.07 48.92 -33.45
CA ALA A 51 29.57 49.56 -32.25
C ALA A 51 28.82 50.86 -31.92
N SER A 52 28.56 51.71 -32.92
CA SER A 52 27.80 52.95 -32.70
C SER A 52 26.42 52.68 -32.11
N ARG A 53 25.70 51.67 -32.61
CA ARG A 53 24.37 51.32 -32.08
C ARG A 53 24.43 50.71 -30.67
N LEU A 54 25.43 49.89 -30.39
CA LEU A 54 25.68 49.35 -29.04
C LEU A 54 26.09 50.46 -28.06
N MET A 55 26.81 51.50 -28.51
CA MET A 55 27.14 52.67 -27.68
C MET A 55 25.91 53.55 -27.43
N GLU A 56 25.08 53.80 -28.45
CA GLU A 56 23.83 54.57 -28.33
C GLU A 56 22.83 53.93 -27.36
N SER A 57 22.75 52.59 -27.34
CA SER A 57 21.95 51.82 -26.39
C SER A 57 22.62 51.63 -25.01
N GLY A 58 23.85 52.12 -24.84
CA GLY A 58 24.58 52.06 -23.58
C GLY A 58 25.15 50.68 -23.21
N LEU A 59 25.17 49.73 -24.13
CA LEU A 59 25.69 48.37 -23.91
C LEU A 59 27.22 48.32 -23.92
N ILE A 60 27.87 49.16 -24.72
CA ILE A 60 29.33 49.29 -24.77
C ILE A 60 29.76 50.76 -24.67
N HIS A 61 31.03 51.01 -24.37
CA HIS A 61 31.65 52.34 -24.51
C HIS A 61 33.03 52.22 -25.15
N LYS A 62 33.56 53.35 -25.63
CA LYS A 62 34.91 53.45 -26.19
C LYS A 62 35.78 54.32 -25.30
N ASP A 63 36.95 53.84 -24.94
CA ASP A 63 37.89 54.60 -24.12
C ASP A 63 38.76 55.57 -24.94
N VAL A 64 39.64 56.29 -24.25
CA VAL A 64 40.57 57.26 -24.86
C VAL A 64 41.62 56.62 -25.75
N GLU A 65 41.93 55.33 -25.55
CA GLU A 65 42.89 54.56 -26.36
C GLU A 65 42.23 53.97 -27.63
N GLY A 66 40.91 54.09 -27.71
CA GLY A 66 40.08 53.61 -28.81
C GLY A 66 39.69 52.14 -28.70
N LEU A 67 39.77 51.55 -27.49
CA LEU A 67 39.29 50.21 -27.19
C LEU A 67 37.80 50.27 -26.86
N PHE A 68 37.05 49.28 -27.36
CA PHE A 68 35.68 49.05 -26.93
C PHE A 68 35.67 48.22 -25.64
N HIS A 69 34.77 48.59 -24.73
CA HIS A 69 34.56 47.96 -23.43
C HIS A 69 33.07 47.71 -23.22
N LEU A 70 32.73 46.61 -22.55
CA LEU A 70 31.38 46.38 -22.07
C LEU A 70 31.07 47.39 -20.94
N THR A 71 29.86 47.96 -20.90
CA THR A 71 29.41 48.75 -19.74
C THR A 71 28.88 47.83 -18.64
N ASN A 72 28.69 48.34 -17.42
CA ASN A 72 27.99 47.59 -16.37
C ASN A 72 26.57 47.16 -16.79
N PHE A 73 25.89 48.01 -17.58
CA PHE A 73 24.59 47.68 -18.15
C PHE A 73 24.70 46.56 -19.19
N GLY A 74 25.69 46.63 -20.09
CA GLY A 74 25.97 45.56 -21.05
C GLY A 74 26.28 44.22 -20.37
N SER A 75 27.07 44.24 -19.30
CA SER A 75 27.37 43.05 -18.49
C SER A 75 26.11 42.47 -17.85
N LEU A 76 25.26 43.31 -17.26
CA LEU A 76 24.00 42.87 -16.66
C LEU A 76 23.05 42.28 -17.72
N ILE A 77 22.89 42.95 -18.86
CA ILE A 77 22.08 42.43 -19.97
C ILE A 77 22.61 41.09 -20.44
N ASN A 78 23.92 40.91 -20.51
CA ASN A 78 24.50 39.63 -20.88
C ASN A 78 24.11 38.50 -19.92
N VAL A 79 24.19 38.74 -18.61
CA VAL A 79 23.76 37.77 -17.58
C VAL A 79 22.27 37.43 -17.76
N LEU A 80 21.42 38.44 -17.93
CA LEU A 80 19.97 38.26 -18.09
C LEU A 80 19.55 37.61 -19.41
N LEU A 81 20.44 37.54 -20.40
CA LEU A 81 20.16 36.91 -21.69
C LEU A 81 20.41 35.40 -21.67
N GLU A 82 21.19 34.89 -20.72
CA GLU A 82 21.53 33.47 -20.66
C GLU A 82 20.28 32.57 -20.61
N GLU A 83 19.26 32.98 -19.85
CA GLU A 83 18.00 32.25 -19.74
C GLU A 83 17.21 32.26 -21.05
N PHE A 84 17.16 33.41 -21.74
CA PHE A 84 16.48 33.53 -23.03
C PHE A 84 17.17 32.71 -24.11
N ILE A 85 18.51 32.69 -24.10
CA ILE A 85 19.30 31.90 -25.03
C ILE A 85 19.04 30.42 -24.81
N PHE A 86 19.07 29.95 -23.55
CA PHE A 86 18.78 28.56 -23.23
C PHE A 86 17.36 28.15 -23.67
N ALA A 87 16.35 28.93 -23.31
CA ALA A 87 14.97 28.66 -23.70
C ALA A 87 14.77 28.67 -25.23
N SER A 88 15.46 29.58 -25.93
CA SER A 88 15.40 29.66 -27.41
C SER A 88 16.12 28.50 -28.09
N LYS A 89 17.27 28.07 -27.54
CA LYS A 89 18.04 26.91 -28.02
C LYS A 89 17.25 25.60 -27.91
N HIS A 90 16.42 25.47 -26.88
CA HIS A 90 15.62 24.28 -26.59
C HIS A 90 14.11 24.54 -26.77
N ARG A 91 13.77 25.39 -27.74
CA ARG A 91 12.40 25.86 -27.98
C ARG A 91 11.42 24.71 -28.18
N GLU A 92 11.77 23.74 -29.01
CA GLU A 92 10.91 22.60 -29.35
C GLU A 92 10.57 21.76 -28.10
N TYR A 93 11.54 21.60 -27.19
CA TYR A 93 11.35 20.94 -25.91
C TYR A 93 10.33 21.70 -25.03
N PHE A 94 10.53 23.02 -24.86
CA PHE A 94 9.65 23.84 -24.01
C PHE A 94 8.27 24.15 -24.62
N ILE A 95 8.04 23.82 -25.89
CA ILE A 95 6.69 23.80 -26.47
C ILE A 95 5.89 22.59 -25.95
N GLN A 96 6.56 21.47 -25.68
CA GLN A 96 5.94 20.20 -25.29
C GLN A 96 5.99 19.94 -23.78
N HIS A 97 6.86 20.64 -23.06
CA HIS A 97 7.10 20.46 -21.63
C HIS A 97 6.87 21.75 -20.85
N THR A 98 6.52 21.63 -19.57
CA THR A 98 6.17 22.78 -18.73
C THR A 98 7.07 22.92 -17.51
N THR A 99 7.42 24.17 -17.16
CA THR A 99 8.14 24.53 -15.94
C THR A 99 7.21 25.07 -14.84
N ASN A 100 5.89 25.09 -15.08
CA ASN A 100 4.90 25.73 -14.20
C ASN A 100 4.82 25.14 -12.79
N ARG A 101 5.39 23.96 -12.58
CA ARG A 101 5.40 23.23 -11.30
C ARG A 101 6.68 23.44 -10.49
N ILE A 102 7.58 24.30 -10.93
CA ILE A 102 8.83 24.64 -10.25
C ILE A 102 8.78 26.10 -9.79
N SER A 103 9.43 26.41 -8.67
CA SER A 103 9.51 27.79 -8.16
C SER A 103 10.11 28.75 -9.21
N GLN A 104 9.54 29.95 -9.31
CA GLN A 104 9.97 30.95 -10.30
C GLN A 104 11.46 31.34 -10.14
N GLU A 105 12.02 31.21 -8.94
CA GLU A 105 13.45 31.49 -8.69
C GLU A 105 14.37 30.57 -9.49
N PHE A 106 13.98 29.32 -9.73
CA PHE A 106 14.74 28.36 -10.52
C PHE A 106 14.51 28.56 -12.01
N VAL A 107 13.27 28.89 -12.41
CA VAL A 107 12.94 29.22 -13.81
C VAL A 107 13.77 30.43 -14.28
N LYS A 108 13.95 31.43 -13.43
CA LYS A 108 14.79 32.61 -13.69
C LYS A 108 16.30 32.31 -13.76
N ARG A 109 16.71 31.06 -13.54
CA ARG A 109 18.11 30.60 -13.54
C ARG A 109 18.33 29.43 -14.51
N LEU A 110 17.40 29.21 -15.46
CA LEU A 110 17.52 28.13 -16.46
C LEU A 110 18.79 28.21 -17.30
N GLY A 111 19.39 29.41 -17.44
CA GLY A 111 20.68 29.60 -18.09
C GLY A 111 21.82 28.80 -17.45
N GLU A 112 21.71 28.39 -16.18
CA GLU A 112 22.68 27.50 -15.51
C GLU A 112 22.76 26.11 -16.16
N LEU A 113 21.78 25.74 -17.00
CA LEU A 113 21.80 24.51 -17.81
C LEU A 113 22.43 24.71 -19.20
N SER A 114 23.09 25.84 -19.51
CA SER A 114 23.55 26.16 -20.88
C SER A 114 24.46 25.08 -21.52
N GLU A 115 25.28 24.45 -20.68
CA GLU A 115 26.25 23.40 -21.07
C GLU A 115 25.67 21.99 -21.01
N SER A 116 24.37 21.85 -20.74
CA SER A 116 23.68 20.56 -20.78
C SER A 116 23.44 20.09 -22.21
N ILE A 117 23.30 18.78 -22.34
CA ILE A 117 22.90 18.11 -23.58
C ILE A 117 21.43 17.73 -23.45
N CYS A 118 20.60 18.19 -24.40
CA CYS A 118 19.22 17.77 -24.50
C CYS A 118 19.15 16.39 -25.17
N VAL A 119 18.62 15.40 -24.45
CA VAL A 119 18.45 14.02 -24.89
C VAL A 119 16.97 13.81 -25.21
N GLU A 120 16.69 13.56 -26.50
CA GLU A 120 15.33 13.37 -27.01
C GLU A 120 14.92 11.90 -27.08
N ASP A 121 15.84 10.97 -26.81
CA ASP A 121 15.56 9.55 -26.79
C ASP A 121 15.53 9.00 -25.35
N THR A 122 14.42 8.33 -25.02
CA THR A 122 14.19 7.77 -23.68
C THR A 122 15.29 6.78 -23.26
N LEU A 123 15.76 5.92 -24.18
CA LEU A 123 16.77 4.91 -23.86
C LEU A 123 18.13 5.52 -23.52
N GLY A 124 18.57 6.53 -24.26
CA GLY A 124 19.81 7.26 -24.01
C GLY A 124 19.77 8.02 -22.69
N PHE A 125 18.63 8.61 -22.34
CA PHE A 125 18.44 9.29 -21.06
C PHE A 125 18.49 8.30 -19.88
N LEU A 126 17.77 7.18 -19.96
CA LEU A 126 17.81 6.14 -18.93
C LEU A 126 19.19 5.47 -18.82
N HIS A 127 19.89 5.26 -19.94
CA HIS A 127 21.27 4.75 -19.94
C HIS A 127 22.24 5.70 -19.23
N TYR A 128 22.08 7.01 -19.44
CA TYR A 128 22.88 8.01 -18.74
C TYR A 128 22.63 7.97 -17.23
N ILE A 129 21.38 7.83 -16.80
CA ILE A 129 21.01 7.70 -15.38
C ILE A 129 21.61 6.43 -14.77
N ASP A 130 21.50 5.29 -15.44
CA ASP A 130 22.07 4.02 -14.97
C ASP A 130 23.59 4.15 -14.77
N LYS A 131 24.28 4.80 -15.72
CA LYS A 131 25.72 5.07 -15.63
C LYS A 131 26.05 6.07 -14.51
N LEU A 132 25.25 7.12 -14.32
CA LEU A 132 25.39 8.06 -13.21
C LEU A 132 25.37 7.32 -11.88
N ILE A 133 24.38 6.45 -11.65
CA ILE A 133 24.28 5.67 -10.40
C ILE A 133 25.48 4.74 -10.22
N LYS A 134 25.90 4.03 -11.27
CA LYS A 134 27.01 3.05 -11.22
C LYS A 134 28.37 3.69 -10.94
N ASP A 135 28.62 4.85 -11.55
CA ASP A 135 29.89 5.57 -11.46
C ASP A 135 30.01 6.39 -10.17
N SER A 136 28.90 6.65 -9.47
CA SER A 136 28.88 7.48 -8.25
C SER A 136 29.65 6.84 -7.10
N THR A 137 30.28 7.70 -6.29
CA THR A 137 31.14 7.33 -5.16
C THR A 137 30.74 8.00 -3.85
N GLU A 138 30.09 9.16 -3.88
CA GLU A 138 29.72 9.90 -2.67
C GLU A 138 28.21 9.88 -2.40
N TYR A 139 27.42 10.35 -3.37
CA TYR A 139 25.97 10.41 -3.22
C TYR A 139 25.22 10.32 -4.54
N VAL A 140 23.95 9.91 -4.46
CA VAL A 140 22.97 10.03 -5.55
C VAL A 140 21.67 10.55 -4.98
N TRP A 141 21.19 11.68 -5.48
CA TRP A 141 19.92 12.30 -5.06
C TRP A 141 18.90 12.20 -6.19
N LEU A 142 17.71 11.73 -5.87
CA LEU A 142 16.66 11.38 -6.82
C LEU A 142 15.37 12.10 -6.45
N LEU A 143 14.76 12.79 -7.40
CA LEU A 143 13.41 13.33 -7.28
C LEU A 143 12.61 12.78 -8.44
N VAL A 144 11.73 11.82 -8.15
CA VAL A 144 11.17 10.89 -9.14
C VAL A 144 9.68 10.69 -8.92
N ASP A 145 8.93 10.54 -10.00
CA ASP A 145 7.50 10.25 -9.97
C ASP A 145 7.18 8.86 -9.40
N HIS A 146 8.09 7.89 -9.55
CA HIS A 146 8.00 6.55 -8.96
C HIS A 146 9.39 6.01 -8.58
N TYR A 147 9.44 5.07 -7.63
CA TYR A 147 10.71 4.40 -7.30
C TYR A 147 11.25 3.65 -8.53
N PRO A 148 12.48 3.92 -8.99
CA PRO A 148 12.91 3.52 -10.32
C PRO A 148 13.42 2.07 -10.33
N LEU A 149 12.49 1.11 -10.44
CA LEU A 149 12.78 -0.34 -10.46
C LEU A 149 13.80 -0.73 -11.52
N THR A 150 13.80 -0.05 -12.67
CA THR A 150 14.76 -0.26 -13.76
C THR A 150 16.21 -0.12 -13.32
N PHE A 151 16.48 0.69 -12.27
CA PHE A 151 17.83 0.93 -11.76
C PHE A 151 18.10 0.21 -10.43
N LEU A 152 17.21 -0.68 -9.99
CA LEU A 152 17.31 -1.35 -8.68
C LEU A 152 18.66 -2.03 -8.47
N GLY A 153 19.13 -2.80 -9.46
CA GLY A 153 20.45 -3.44 -9.41
C GLY A 153 21.60 -2.45 -9.18
N SER A 154 21.54 -1.29 -9.84
CA SER A 154 22.57 -0.26 -9.80
C SER A 154 22.52 0.53 -8.49
N ILE A 155 21.32 0.77 -7.96
CA ILE A 155 21.11 1.37 -6.63
C ILE A 155 21.73 0.45 -5.55
N ILE A 156 21.47 -0.86 -5.61
CA ILE A 156 22.04 -1.84 -4.67
C ILE A 156 23.56 -1.86 -4.75
N GLU A 157 24.13 -1.85 -5.96
CA GLU A 157 25.58 -1.79 -6.14
C GLU A 157 26.17 -0.51 -5.54
N GLY A 158 25.53 0.65 -5.75
CA GLY A 158 25.93 1.92 -5.15
C GLY A 158 25.88 1.88 -3.62
N LEU A 159 24.79 1.37 -3.04
CA LEU A 159 24.65 1.19 -1.60
C LEU A 159 25.73 0.27 -1.02
N LYS A 160 26.07 -0.82 -1.70
CA LYS A 160 27.17 -1.72 -1.31
C LYS A 160 28.54 -1.04 -1.35
N LYS A 161 28.75 -0.07 -2.24
CA LYS A 161 29.96 0.75 -2.32
C LYS A 161 30.04 1.86 -1.25
N GLY A 162 28.94 2.11 -0.52
CA GLY A 162 28.87 3.17 0.49
C GLY A 162 28.33 4.51 0.00
N VAL A 163 27.71 4.56 -1.19
CA VAL A 163 27.13 5.77 -1.77
C VAL A 163 25.85 6.15 -1.03
N ASN A 164 25.68 7.44 -0.71
CA ASN A 164 24.49 7.95 0.00
C ASN A 164 23.36 8.32 -0.96
N PHE A 165 22.18 7.75 -0.76
CA PHE A 165 20.98 8.00 -1.52
C PHE A 165 20.03 8.92 -0.76
N ARG A 166 19.48 9.92 -1.46
CA ARG A 166 18.34 10.70 -0.99
C ARG A 166 17.25 10.67 -2.03
N ILE A 167 16.05 10.28 -1.65
CA ILE A 167 14.96 10.02 -2.59
C ILE A 167 13.74 10.84 -2.19
N ILE A 168 13.19 11.58 -3.15
CA ILE A 168 11.89 12.22 -3.05
C ILE A 168 10.95 11.56 -4.06
N GLU A 169 9.86 10.97 -3.58
CA GLU A 169 8.85 10.26 -4.39
C GLU A 169 7.50 11.00 -4.37
N LEU A 170 6.62 10.70 -5.34
CA LEU A 170 5.26 11.22 -5.38
C LEU A 170 4.36 10.45 -4.39
N ASP A 171 3.66 11.17 -3.51
CA ASP A 171 2.81 10.62 -2.43
C ASP A 171 1.70 9.69 -2.96
N GLU A 172 1.06 10.06 -4.08
CA GLU A 172 -0.04 9.29 -4.70
C GLU A 172 0.40 7.95 -5.34
N MET A 173 1.70 7.63 -5.41
CA MET A 173 2.18 6.45 -6.15
C MET A 173 3.25 5.60 -5.46
N VAL A 174 3.50 5.81 -4.16
CA VAL A 174 4.23 4.83 -3.34
C VAL A 174 3.48 3.47 -3.27
N ALA A 175 2.22 3.43 -3.73
CA ALA A 175 1.40 2.22 -3.89
C ALA A 175 0.58 2.16 -5.21
N GLY A 176 1.19 2.54 -6.34
CA GLY A 176 0.54 2.43 -7.65
C GLY A 176 0.55 1.00 -8.24
N PRO A 177 -0.29 0.71 -9.27
CA PRO A 177 -0.43 -0.62 -9.90
C PRO A 177 0.85 -1.19 -10.54
N HIS A 178 1.90 -0.37 -10.66
CA HIS A 178 3.19 -0.76 -11.24
C HIS A 178 4.16 -1.36 -10.21
N MET A 179 3.94 -1.17 -8.89
CA MET A 179 4.64 -1.94 -7.85
C MET A 179 4.16 -3.40 -7.79
N ASN A 180 2.92 -3.69 -8.22
CA ASN A 180 2.36 -5.05 -8.30
C ASN A 180 3.00 -5.94 -9.40
N LEU A 181 3.98 -5.41 -10.14
CA LEU A 181 4.75 -6.17 -11.13
C LEU A 181 6.10 -6.64 -10.59
N ALA A 182 6.50 -6.21 -9.40
CA ALA A 182 7.68 -6.72 -8.72
C ALA A 182 7.38 -8.12 -8.15
N SER A 183 8.26 -9.07 -8.38
CA SER A 183 8.27 -10.34 -7.66
C SER A 183 8.46 -10.11 -6.15
N LEU A 184 8.03 -11.05 -5.30
CA LEU A 184 8.27 -11.00 -3.85
C LEU A 184 9.75 -10.81 -3.49
N GLU A 185 10.66 -11.30 -4.34
CA GLU A 185 12.11 -11.09 -4.21
C GLU A 185 12.51 -9.65 -4.52
N GLU A 186 11.99 -9.05 -5.59
CA GLU A 186 12.24 -7.64 -5.93
C GLU A 186 11.66 -6.70 -4.86
N GLU A 187 10.48 -6.99 -4.31
CA GLU A 187 9.93 -6.26 -3.17
C GLU A 187 10.85 -6.32 -1.95
N GLN A 188 11.40 -7.49 -1.63
CA GLN A 188 12.33 -7.63 -0.52
C GLN A 188 13.63 -6.85 -0.77
N ILE A 189 14.14 -6.90 -1.99
CA ILE A 189 15.35 -6.18 -2.39
C ILE A 189 15.12 -4.66 -2.37
N ILE A 190 13.94 -4.19 -2.77
CA ILE A 190 13.56 -2.79 -2.64
C ILE A 190 13.53 -2.42 -1.16
N ARG A 191 12.86 -3.20 -0.30
CA ARG A 191 12.84 -2.99 1.16
C ARG A 191 14.27 -2.89 1.70
N ASP A 192 15.12 -3.86 1.40
CA ASP A 192 16.53 -3.89 1.85
C ASP A 192 17.31 -2.64 1.39
N ALA A 193 17.08 -2.17 0.16
CA ALA A 193 17.70 -0.96 -0.37
C ALA A 193 17.17 0.33 0.28
N LYS A 194 15.87 0.38 0.60
CA LYS A 194 15.21 1.48 1.31
C LYS A 194 15.60 1.54 2.80
N GLU A 195 16.00 0.42 3.41
CA GLU A 195 16.28 0.27 4.86
C GLU A 195 17.75 0.50 5.28
N THR A 196 18.62 0.88 4.34
CA THR A 196 20.02 1.19 4.65
C THR A 196 20.16 2.60 5.25
N GLN A 197 21.14 2.81 6.15
CA GLN A 197 21.47 4.16 6.67
C GLN A 197 22.01 5.10 5.58
N LEU A 198 22.33 4.54 4.42
CA LEU A 198 22.80 5.25 3.25
C LEU A 198 21.62 5.61 2.33
N SER A 199 20.37 5.50 2.78
CA SER A 199 19.18 5.80 1.97
C SER A 199 18.17 6.59 2.81
N GLU A 200 17.94 7.86 2.48
CA GLU A 200 16.94 8.72 3.11
C GLU A 200 15.77 8.95 2.13
N GLN A 201 14.52 8.94 2.62
CA GLN A 201 13.34 9.08 1.76
C GLN A 201 12.35 10.13 2.25
N LYS A 202 11.73 10.83 1.30
CA LYS A 202 10.66 11.82 1.52
C LYS A 202 9.60 11.73 0.42
N VAL A 203 8.40 12.21 0.70
CA VAL A 203 7.29 12.28 -0.27
C VAL A 203 6.82 13.71 -0.50
N LEU A 204 6.32 13.93 -1.71
CA LEU A 204 5.64 15.14 -2.13
C LEU A 204 4.31 14.80 -2.79
N GLU A 205 3.26 15.57 -2.48
CA GLU A 205 1.96 15.44 -3.15
C GLU A 205 2.04 15.64 -4.66
N LYS A 206 2.98 16.48 -5.12
CA LYS A 206 3.18 16.80 -6.54
C LYS A 206 4.64 16.98 -6.87
N ILE A 207 5.04 16.38 -7.99
CA ILE A 207 6.37 16.50 -8.56
C ILE A 207 6.32 17.36 -9.81
N GLY A 208 7.18 18.38 -9.85
CA GLY A 208 7.27 19.35 -10.95
C GLY A 208 8.44 19.12 -11.90
N VAL A 209 9.29 18.14 -11.59
CA VAL A 209 10.55 17.87 -12.27
C VAL A 209 10.99 16.44 -11.94
N PHE A 210 11.64 15.75 -12.86
CA PHE A 210 12.27 14.44 -12.62
C PHE A 210 13.77 14.63 -12.65
N MET A 211 14.53 14.17 -11.65
CA MET A 211 15.99 14.36 -11.64
C MET A 211 16.78 13.32 -10.86
N PHE A 212 18.02 13.13 -11.31
CA PHE A 212 19.08 12.38 -10.66
C PHE A 212 20.33 13.25 -10.58
N ILE A 213 21.01 13.25 -9.43
CA ILE A 213 22.17 14.11 -9.19
C ILE A 213 23.23 13.30 -8.43
N SER A 214 24.48 13.31 -8.90
CA SER A 214 25.66 12.78 -8.21
C SER A 214 26.68 13.90 -7.93
N GLU A 215 27.85 13.54 -7.39
CA GLU A 215 28.95 14.48 -7.17
C GLU A 215 29.46 15.18 -8.45
N ASP A 216 29.31 14.56 -9.62
CA ASP A 216 29.92 14.99 -10.88
C ASP A 216 28.94 15.08 -12.06
N ARG A 217 27.67 14.67 -11.89
CA ARG A 217 26.68 14.60 -12.98
C ARG A 217 25.27 14.90 -12.49
N CYS A 218 24.43 15.36 -13.41
CA CYS A 218 23.00 15.43 -13.20
C CYS A 218 22.21 15.09 -14.47
N ALA A 219 21.00 14.59 -14.27
CA ALA A 219 19.99 14.40 -15.29
C ALA A 219 18.68 15.03 -14.81
N ILE A 220 17.98 15.75 -15.68
CA ILE A 220 16.74 16.44 -15.34
C ILE A 220 15.76 16.40 -16.51
N ALA A 221 14.49 16.12 -16.23
CA ALA A 221 13.39 16.17 -17.18
C ALA A 221 12.23 16.97 -16.60
N PHE A 222 11.54 17.72 -17.47
CA PHE A 222 10.32 18.45 -17.13
C PHE A 222 9.12 17.65 -17.61
N PRO A 223 7.96 17.74 -16.94
CA PRO A 223 6.77 17.01 -17.38
C PRO A 223 6.21 17.61 -18.68
N ASN A 224 5.54 16.78 -19.47
CA ASN A 224 4.79 17.21 -20.63
C ASN A 224 3.57 18.08 -20.22
N LEU A 225 2.82 18.59 -21.20
CA LEU A 225 1.63 19.42 -20.94
C LEU A 225 0.51 18.67 -20.17
N GLN A 226 0.53 17.35 -20.15
CA GLN A 226 -0.38 16.48 -19.40
C GLN A 226 0.11 16.24 -17.96
N GLY A 227 1.35 16.60 -17.65
CA GLY A 227 1.94 16.42 -16.32
C GLY A 227 2.73 15.11 -16.14
N GLU A 228 3.00 14.37 -17.22
CA GLU A 228 3.70 13.08 -17.23
C GLU A 228 5.17 13.24 -17.68
N PHE A 229 6.05 12.33 -17.27
CA PHE A 229 7.44 12.30 -17.73
C PHE A 229 7.62 11.29 -18.86
N ASP A 230 8.10 11.77 -20.02
CA ASP A 230 8.47 10.92 -21.15
C ASP A 230 9.96 10.50 -21.13
N TYR A 231 10.65 10.86 -20.03
CA TYR A 231 12.07 10.64 -19.78
C TYR A 231 12.96 11.24 -20.88
N LYS A 232 12.58 12.40 -21.41
CA LYS A 232 13.43 13.26 -22.23
C LYS A 232 13.77 14.52 -21.47
N GLY A 233 15.00 14.99 -21.62
CA GLY A 233 15.45 16.14 -20.84
C GLY A 233 16.92 16.46 -21.02
N PHE A 234 17.54 16.99 -19.98
CA PHE A 234 18.88 17.53 -20.02
C PHE A 234 19.82 16.68 -19.15
N ILE A 235 21.00 16.36 -19.68
CA ILE A 235 22.08 15.71 -18.96
C ILE A 235 23.29 16.66 -18.91
N ALA A 236 24.00 16.71 -17.79
CA ALA A 236 25.15 17.61 -17.63
C ALA A 236 26.17 17.09 -16.63
N SER A 237 27.42 17.50 -16.82
CA SER A 237 28.53 17.35 -15.87
C SER A 237 29.18 18.70 -15.52
N ASP A 238 28.54 19.80 -15.90
CA ASP A 238 28.97 21.16 -15.57
C ASP A 238 28.54 21.51 -14.13
N GLU A 239 29.43 22.20 -13.40
CA GLU A 239 29.22 22.56 -12.00
C GLU A 239 28.02 23.50 -11.81
N ARG A 240 27.74 24.41 -12.76
CA ARG A 240 26.59 25.31 -12.66
C ARG A 240 25.28 24.54 -12.77
N ALA A 241 25.17 23.63 -13.74
CA ALA A 241 24.01 22.77 -13.92
C ALA A 241 23.78 21.86 -12.70
N ILE A 242 24.84 21.22 -12.18
CA ILE A 242 24.76 20.37 -10.99
C ILE A 242 24.28 21.19 -9.78
N LYS A 243 24.88 22.36 -9.55
CA LYS A 243 24.48 23.26 -8.46
C LYS A 243 23.04 23.72 -8.60
N TRP A 244 22.58 24.04 -9.80
CA TRP A 244 21.19 24.41 -10.06
C TRP A 244 20.23 23.28 -9.70
N CYS A 245 20.49 22.05 -10.15
CA CYS A 245 19.73 20.85 -9.80
C CYS A 245 19.73 20.59 -8.29
N LEU A 246 20.90 20.71 -7.63
CA LEU A 246 21.02 20.56 -6.17
C LEU A 246 20.15 21.56 -5.41
N ASN A 247 20.10 22.82 -5.85
CA ASN A 247 19.26 23.84 -5.22
C ASN A 247 17.77 23.49 -5.31
N ILE A 248 17.32 22.99 -6.47
CA ILE A 248 15.94 22.51 -6.66
C ILE A 248 15.66 21.33 -5.73
N PHE A 249 16.55 20.33 -5.74
CA PHE A 249 16.41 19.16 -4.88
C PHE A 249 16.29 19.56 -3.42
N GLN A 250 17.19 20.41 -2.91
CA GLN A 250 17.17 20.88 -1.52
C GLN A 250 15.91 21.67 -1.17
N TYR A 251 15.43 22.52 -2.08
CA TYR A 251 14.18 23.24 -1.90
C TYR A 251 12.99 22.27 -1.72
N HIS A 252 12.95 21.21 -2.52
CA HIS A 252 11.93 20.18 -2.40
C HIS A 252 12.16 19.31 -1.15
N TRP A 253 13.39 18.92 -0.83
CA TRP A 253 13.75 18.11 0.34
C TRP A 253 13.32 18.75 1.66
N ASN A 254 13.41 20.08 1.76
CA ASN A 254 13.02 20.83 2.95
C ASN A 254 11.50 20.99 3.09
N LYS A 255 10.74 20.79 2.00
CA LYS A 255 9.27 20.89 1.98
C LYS A 255 8.58 19.53 1.93
N ALA A 256 9.31 18.52 1.48
CA ALA A 256 8.83 17.16 1.40
C ALA A 256 8.58 16.64 2.81
N LEU A 257 7.43 15.99 2.97
CA LEU A 257 7.13 15.27 4.18
C LEU A 257 8.11 14.11 4.24
N GLU A 258 8.68 13.84 5.41
CA GLU A 258 9.33 12.56 5.60
C GLU A 258 8.31 11.50 5.18
N THR A 259 8.68 10.63 4.22
CA THR A 259 7.98 9.34 4.13
C THR A 259 8.18 8.81 5.52
N THR A 260 7.12 8.72 6.32
CA THR A 260 7.24 8.16 7.66
C THR A 260 8.02 6.87 7.47
N PRO A 261 9.31 6.79 7.86
CA PRO A 261 10.04 5.58 7.65
C PRO A 261 9.32 4.64 8.59
N TYR A 262 8.73 3.60 8.04
CA TYR A 262 8.15 2.50 8.80
C TYR A 262 9.19 1.84 9.75
N HIS A 263 10.45 2.33 9.77
CA HIS A 263 11.59 1.74 10.43
C HIS A 263 12.54 2.66 11.22
N ASP A 264 12.21 3.92 11.53
CA ASP A 264 12.95 4.62 12.61
C ASP A 264 12.72 3.99 14.01
N LEU A 265 11.91 2.93 14.07
CA LEU A 265 11.74 2.05 15.23
C LEU A 265 12.71 0.85 15.30
N ILE A 266 13.47 0.49 14.24
CA ILE A 266 14.15 -0.83 14.20
C ILE A 266 15.68 -0.82 14.33
N LYS A 267 16.33 0.34 14.46
CA LYS A 267 17.76 0.38 14.82
C LYS A 267 18.05 1.16 16.10
N ARG A 268 17.24 0.93 17.14
CA ARG A 268 17.83 0.79 18.48
C ARG A 268 18.30 -0.66 18.64
N LYS A 269 19.57 -0.89 18.28
CA LYS A 269 20.38 -1.88 19.00
C LYS A 269 20.41 -1.45 20.46
N THR A 270 19.46 -1.95 21.20
CA THR A 270 19.54 -2.10 22.63
C THR A 270 19.34 -3.59 22.84
N SER A 271 20.38 -4.41 22.98
CA SER A 271 21.04 -4.68 24.28
C SER A 271 20.51 -3.98 25.56
N LYS A 272 19.27 -3.48 25.56
CA LYS A 272 18.54 -3.15 26.78
C LYS A 272 17.94 -4.47 27.20
N ARG A 273 18.36 -4.90 28.38
CA ARG A 273 17.76 -6.00 29.09
C ARG A 273 16.25 -5.79 29.10
N ARG A 274 15.48 -6.69 28.47
CA ARG A 274 14.01 -6.66 28.55
C ARG A 274 13.62 -6.69 30.02
N THR A 275 12.61 -5.91 30.38
CA THR A 275 12.15 -5.85 31.76
C THR A 275 11.01 -6.84 31.91
N SER A 276 11.17 -7.79 32.83
CA SER A 276 10.13 -8.79 33.12
C SER A 276 8.94 -8.22 33.91
N GLY A 277 9.14 -7.07 34.58
CA GLY A 277 8.07 -6.35 35.29
C GLY A 277 7.03 -5.77 34.32
N PRO A 278 5.77 -5.61 34.76
CA PRO A 278 4.72 -5.03 33.94
C PRO A 278 4.97 -3.53 33.72
N ILE A 279 4.59 -3.03 32.55
CA ILE A 279 4.47 -1.60 32.27
C ILE A 279 3.00 -1.23 32.10
N GLU A 280 2.57 -0.16 32.75
CA GLU A 280 1.26 0.44 32.47
C GLU A 280 1.43 1.57 31.46
N VAL A 281 0.65 1.52 30.37
CA VAL A 281 0.58 2.58 29.35
C VAL A 281 -0.83 3.14 29.37
N ILE A 282 -0.93 4.46 29.49
CA ILE A 282 -2.21 5.17 29.52
C ILE A 282 -2.40 5.85 28.16
N GLY A 283 -3.41 5.40 27.42
CA GLY A 283 -3.81 5.99 26.15
C GLY A 283 -4.40 7.38 26.37
N THR A 284 -3.85 8.36 25.66
CA THR A 284 -4.24 9.77 25.74
C THR A 284 -5.19 10.18 24.63
N ASN A 285 -5.51 9.26 23.72
CA ASN A 285 -6.23 9.48 22.49
C ASN A 285 -5.54 10.48 21.54
N THR A 286 -4.21 10.41 21.47
CA THR A 286 -3.38 11.31 20.65
C THR A 286 -2.41 10.52 19.79
N LYS A 287 -1.79 11.18 18.79
CA LYS A 287 -0.80 10.55 17.91
C LYS A 287 0.44 9.99 18.64
N ILE A 288 0.66 10.39 19.90
CA ILE A 288 1.78 9.90 20.72
C ILE A 288 1.55 8.45 21.19
N ASP A 289 0.28 8.02 21.25
CA ASP A 289 -0.11 6.69 21.72
C ASP A 289 0.56 5.56 20.91
N VAL A 290 0.79 5.77 19.61
CA VAL A 290 1.52 4.83 18.74
C VAL A 290 2.92 4.55 19.28
N GLN A 291 3.70 5.61 19.51
CA GLN A 291 5.08 5.46 19.95
C GLN A 291 5.16 4.86 21.35
N LEU A 292 4.25 5.25 22.25
CA LEU A 292 4.19 4.69 23.61
C LEU A 292 3.88 3.20 23.61
N LEU A 293 2.91 2.78 22.79
CA LEU A 293 2.52 1.39 22.66
C LEU A 293 3.62 0.57 21.99
N GLN A 294 4.24 1.10 20.93
CA GLN A 294 5.35 0.44 20.25
C GLN A 294 6.56 0.24 21.18
N ASP A 295 6.98 1.29 21.90
CA ASP A 295 8.07 1.20 22.87
C ASP A 295 7.76 0.18 23.99
N ALA A 296 6.49 0.07 24.40
CA ALA A 296 6.08 -0.86 25.44
C ALA A 296 6.19 -2.32 24.97
N VAL A 297 5.69 -2.65 23.78
CA VAL A 297 5.77 -4.03 23.24
C VAL A 297 7.20 -4.45 22.91
N ASP A 298 8.07 -3.50 22.56
CA ASP A 298 9.48 -3.77 22.27
C ASP A 298 10.31 -4.03 23.55
N LEU A 299 10.02 -3.30 24.65
CA LEU A 299 10.88 -3.30 25.83
C LEU A 299 10.39 -4.20 26.99
N TYR A 300 9.11 -4.54 27.02
CA TYR A 300 8.48 -5.24 28.15
C TYR A 300 7.82 -6.55 27.71
N GLU A 301 7.84 -7.54 28.59
CA GLU A 301 7.14 -8.82 28.38
C GLU A 301 5.66 -8.74 28.74
N ASN A 302 5.29 -7.82 29.65
CA ASN A 302 3.93 -7.62 30.14
C ASN A 302 3.54 -6.15 30.00
N VAL A 303 2.57 -5.86 29.14
CA VAL A 303 2.09 -4.52 28.81
C VAL A 303 0.63 -4.40 29.22
N ILE A 304 0.32 -3.49 30.12
CA ILE A 304 -1.04 -3.20 30.60
C ILE A 304 -1.50 -1.88 29.97
N LEU A 305 -2.57 -1.91 29.18
CA LEU A 305 -3.10 -0.76 28.48
C LEU A 305 -4.35 -0.22 29.17
N LYS A 306 -4.40 1.08 29.42
CA LYS A 306 -5.53 1.77 30.07
C LYS A 306 -6.04 2.91 29.21
N GLY A 307 -7.35 3.14 29.20
CA GLY A 307 -7.97 4.24 28.46
C GLY A 307 -8.14 3.99 26.96
N THR A 308 -7.92 5.03 26.14
CA THR A 308 -8.19 4.99 24.68
C THR A 308 -6.96 5.38 23.89
N PHE A 309 -6.61 4.58 22.88
CA PHE A 309 -5.42 4.72 22.04
C PHE A 309 -5.81 5.06 20.61
N ASN A 310 -5.31 6.18 20.10
CA ASN A 310 -5.42 6.54 18.68
C ASN A 310 -4.13 6.18 17.95
N LEU A 311 -4.21 5.16 17.11
CA LEU A 311 -3.06 4.66 16.36
C LEU A 311 -2.83 5.42 15.03
N GLY A 312 -3.68 6.40 14.69
CA GLY A 312 -3.57 7.15 13.44
C GLY A 312 -3.60 6.20 12.23
N VAL A 313 -2.60 6.34 11.35
CA VAL A 313 -2.38 5.45 10.20
C VAL A 313 -1.38 4.33 10.49
N SER A 314 -0.76 4.33 11.67
CA SER A 314 0.32 3.41 12.04
C SER A 314 -0.20 2.11 12.60
N ASN A 315 0.56 1.04 12.45
CA ASN A 315 0.34 -0.23 13.13
C ASN A 315 1.37 -0.41 14.26
N ILE A 316 1.14 -1.43 15.09
CA ILE A 316 2.06 -1.85 16.15
C ILE A 316 2.65 -3.19 15.74
N LYS A 317 3.97 -3.22 15.61
CA LYS A 317 4.74 -4.43 15.29
C LYS A 317 5.10 -5.16 16.57
N ILE A 318 4.79 -6.45 16.61
CA ILE A 318 5.09 -7.33 17.73
C ILE A 318 6.17 -8.30 17.28
N ASN A 319 7.43 -7.90 17.53
CA ASN A 319 8.62 -8.67 17.15
C ASN A 319 9.24 -9.42 18.33
N ASN A 320 8.54 -9.51 19.46
CA ASN A 320 9.02 -10.13 20.68
C ASN A 320 7.86 -10.83 21.40
N SER A 321 8.18 -11.85 22.22
CA SER A 321 7.17 -12.44 23.11
C SER A 321 6.62 -11.38 24.06
N VAL A 322 5.30 -11.19 24.08
CA VAL A 322 4.63 -10.15 24.86
C VAL A 322 3.22 -10.56 25.21
N ARG A 323 2.79 -10.17 26.41
CA ARG A 323 1.41 -10.19 26.86
C ARG A 323 0.88 -8.77 26.93
N ILE A 324 -0.14 -8.47 26.12
CA ILE A 324 -0.82 -7.17 26.06
C ILE A 324 -2.21 -7.35 26.67
N THR A 325 -2.48 -6.65 27.77
CA THR A 325 -3.72 -6.77 28.54
C THR A 325 -4.40 -5.41 28.71
N GLY A 326 -5.69 -5.32 28.42
CA GLY A 326 -6.53 -4.15 28.71
C GLY A 326 -7.30 -4.21 30.02
N GLU A 327 -8.05 -3.15 30.30
CA GLU A 327 -8.93 -3.01 31.47
C GLU A 327 -10.28 -3.69 31.23
N LEU A 328 -10.82 -4.27 32.31
CA LEU A 328 -12.16 -4.82 32.37
C LEU A 328 -13.03 -3.99 33.31
N VAL A 329 -14.25 -3.67 32.88
CA VAL A 329 -15.31 -3.12 33.73
C VAL A 329 -16.52 -4.01 33.55
N ASP A 330 -17.03 -4.56 34.67
CA ASP A 330 -18.14 -5.52 34.67
C ASP A 330 -17.92 -6.73 33.74
N GLY A 331 -16.67 -7.14 33.57
CA GLY A 331 -16.27 -8.26 32.70
C GLY A 331 -16.07 -7.89 31.22
N GLU A 332 -16.37 -6.64 30.83
CA GLU A 332 -16.23 -6.17 29.45
C GLU A 332 -14.92 -5.41 29.22
N PRO A 333 -14.23 -5.63 28.09
CA PRO A 333 -13.08 -4.83 27.66
C PRO A 333 -13.43 -3.35 27.47
N VAL A 334 -12.77 -2.46 28.20
CA VAL A 334 -12.98 -1.00 28.08
C VAL A 334 -11.78 -0.24 27.53
N THR A 335 -10.60 -0.87 27.47
CA THR A 335 -9.43 -0.25 26.84
C THR A 335 -9.61 -0.27 25.32
N ARG A 336 -9.75 0.92 24.71
CA ARG A 336 -10.09 1.07 23.29
C ARG A 336 -8.86 1.34 22.43
N LEU A 337 -8.72 0.62 21.32
CA LEU A 337 -7.69 0.85 20.31
C LEU A 337 -8.37 1.07 18.95
N TYR A 338 -7.99 2.13 18.25
CA TYR A 338 -8.54 2.44 16.94
C TYR A 338 -7.55 3.22 16.06
N LYS A 339 -7.80 3.22 14.75
CA LYS A 339 -7.01 3.98 13.77
C LYS A 339 -7.82 5.20 13.28
N THR A 340 -7.14 6.24 12.78
CA THR A 340 -7.76 7.45 12.19
C THR A 340 -6.99 7.98 10.99
N GLY A 341 -7.63 8.86 10.20
CA GLY A 341 -6.94 9.63 9.16
C GLY A 341 -6.88 8.94 7.79
N TRP A 342 -7.87 8.10 7.47
CA TRP A 342 -7.87 7.31 6.24
C TRP A 342 -8.66 7.99 5.13
N SER A 343 -8.27 7.68 3.89
CA SER A 343 -9.03 7.96 2.67
C SER A 343 -9.67 6.68 2.14
N PHE A 344 -10.93 6.77 1.73
CA PHE A 344 -11.66 5.67 1.11
C PHE A 344 -11.62 5.77 -0.42
N PRO A 345 -11.48 4.65 -1.17
CA PRO A 345 -11.29 3.26 -0.71
C PRO A 345 -9.83 2.97 -0.28
N SER A 346 -9.64 2.03 0.66
CA SER A 346 -8.29 1.57 1.03
C SER A 346 -7.64 0.76 -0.10
N SER A 347 -6.39 1.10 -0.46
CA SER A 347 -5.62 0.41 -1.51
C SER A 347 -4.53 -0.51 -0.96
N GLN A 348 -4.28 -0.50 0.36
CA GLN A 348 -3.24 -1.29 1.01
C GLN A 348 -3.84 -2.27 2.04
N PHE A 349 -3.21 -3.44 2.20
CA PHE A 349 -3.53 -4.34 3.30
C PHE A 349 -3.01 -3.73 4.61
N GLU A 350 -3.91 -3.45 5.54
CA GLU A 350 -3.59 -2.82 6.82
C GLU A 350 -3.94 -3.70 8.01
N SER A 351 -3.20 -3.54 9.11
CA SER A 351 -3.53 -4.12 10.41
C SER A 351 -3.37 -3.09 11.54
N LEU A 352 -3.97 -3.34 12.71
CA LEU A 352 -3.60 -2.63 13.94
C LEU A 352 -2.38 -3.28 14.56
N PHE A 353 -2.41 -4.60 14.74
CA PHE A 353 -1.29 -5.39 15.24
C PHE A 353 -0.74 -6.28 14.13
N GLU A 354 0.58 -6.33 14.03
CA GLU A 354 1.32 -7.18 13.10
C GLU A 354 2.29 -8.08 13.88
N ILE A 355 2.20 -9.38 13.64
CA ILE A 355 3.04 -10.40 14.28
C ILE A 355 3.76 -11.18 13.18
N ASP A 356 5.07 -11.00 13.09
CA ASP A 356 5.93 -11.68 12.11
C ASP A 356 7.29 -12.04 12.71
N GLU A 357 7.27 -12.80 13.82
CA GLU A 357 8.49 -13.23 14.50
C GLU A 357 8.38 -14.72 14.90
N PRO A 358 9.13 -15.64 14.25
CA PRO A 358 8.98 -17.09 14.41
C PRO A 358 9.05 -17.62 15.85
N HIS A 359 9.74 -16.91 16.75
CA HIS A 359 9.94 -17.37 18.13
C HIS A 359 9.07 -16.63 19.16
N ALA A 360 8.22 -15.69 18.73
CA ALA A 360 7.40 -14.89 19.63
C ALA A 360 6.21 -15.68 20.19
N GLU A 361 6.03 -15.60 21.51
CA GLU A 361 4.81 -16.03 22.21
C GLU A 361 3.97 -14.79 22.50
N VAL A 362 2.81 -14.67 21.84
CA VAL A 362 1.99 -13.45 21.91
C VAL A 362 0.65 -13.76 22.56
N ILE A 363 0.30 -12.96 23.58
CA ILE A 363 -1.02 -12.98 24.24
C ILE A 363 -1.63 -11.60 24.13
N ILE A 364 -2.83 -11.50 23.56
CA ILE A 364 -3.60 -10.26 23.43
C ILE A 364 -4.95 -10.49 24.13
N GLU A 365 -5.22 -9.74 25.19
CA GLU A 365 -6.43 -9.95 25.98
C GLU A 365 -7.08 -8.68 26.53
N ASN A 366 -8.39 -8.73 26.71
CA ASN A 366 -9.19 -7.68 27.34
C ASN A 366 -9.12 -6.31 26.63
N LEU A 367 -8.97 -6.30 25.30
CA LEU A 367 -8.95 -5.07 24.48
C LEU A 367 -10.23 -4.90 23.68
N HIS A 368 -10.64 -3.65 23.46
CA HIS A 368 -11.70 -3.27 22.54
C HIS A 368 -11.11 -2.59 21.30
N PHE A 369 -10.97 -3.35 20.23
CA PHE A 369 -10.62 -2.85 18.90
C PHE A 369 -11.86 -2.29 18.21
N THR A 370 -11.79 -1.02 17.83
CA THR A 370 -12.85 -0.31 17.11
C THR A 370 -12.25 0.42 15.92
N ASP A 371 -13.07 0.69 14.91
CA ASP A 371 -12.69 1.50 13.75
C ASP A 371 -11.30 1.14 13.20
N PHE A 372 -11.22 0.00 12.53
CA PHE A 372 -10.03 -0.46 11.79
C PHE A 372 -10.36 -0.75 10.32
N ASN A 373 -9.31 -0.90 9.50
CA ASN A 373 -9.35 -1.29 8.10
C ASN A 373 -8.69 -2.65 7.88
N CYS A 374 -9.10 -3.37 6.84
CA CYS A 374 -8.53 -4.62 6.34
C CYS A 374 -8.49 -5.76 7.37
N THR A 375 -7.61 -5.70 8.36
CA THR A 375 -7.64 -6.60 9.52
C THR A 375 -7.32 -5.88 10.83
N CYS A 376 -7.73 -6.43 11.97
CA CYS A 376 -7.28 -5.89 13.25
C CYS A 376 -5.96 -6.53 13.67
N ILE A 377 -5.89 -7.85 13.68
CA ILE A 377 -4.70 -8.62 14.04
C ILE A 377 -4.25 -9.39 12.81
N ASN A 378 -3.08 -9.03 12.27
CA ASN A 378 -2.39 -9.78 11.22
C ASN A 378 -1.27 -10.60 11.85
N ALA A 379 -1.29 -11.92 11.67
CA ALA A 379 -0.26 -12.81 12.18
C ALA A 379 0.30 -13.70 11.06
N VAL A 380 1.57 -13.50 10.73
CA VAL A 380 2.28 -14.21 9.68
C VAL A 380 3.14 -15.32 10.29
N LYS A 381 3.95 -14.99 11.31
CA LYS A 381 4.85 -15.95 11.99
C LYS A 381 4.84 -15.77 13.51
N GLY A 382 4.94 -16.88 14.23
CA GLY A 382 4.96 -16.90 15.69
C GLY A 382 5.27 -18.28 16.26
N LYS A 383 5.54 -18.36 17.57
CA LYS A 383 5.62 -19.63 18.31
C LYS A 383 4.26 -20.05 18.86
N SER A 384 3.53 -19.10 19.46
CA SER A 384 2.14 -19.23 19.88
C SER A 384 1.40 -17.90 19.80
N LEU A 385 0.08 -17.97 19.59
CA LEU A 385 -0.79 -16.79 19.58
C LEU A 385 -2.07 -17.07 20.38
N LYS A 386 -2.35 -16.25 21.39
CA LYS A 386 -3.59 -16.30 22.18
C LYS A 386 -4.31 -14.96 22.09
N ILE A 387 -5.54 -14.98 21.59
CA ILE A 387 -6.43 -13.83 21.47
C ILE A 387 -7.65 -14.12 22.35
N LEU A 388 -7.70 -13.49 23.52
CA LEU A 388 -8.59 -13.87 24.62
C LEU A 388 -9.47 -12.70 25.07
N ASN A 389 -10.80 -12.90 25.13
CA ASN A 389 -11.71 -11.92 25.70
C ASN A 389 -11.55 -10.49 25.14
N ASN A 390 -11.35 -10.37 23.83
CA ASN A 390 -11.30 -9.09 23.14
C ASN A 390 -12.62 -8.78 22.45
N LYS A 391 -12.84 -7.51 22.15
CA LYS A 391 -13.99 -6.99 21.43
C LYS A 391 -13.54 -6.35 20.12
N PHE A 392 -14.14 -6.74 19.00
CA PHE A 392 -13.86 -6.22 17.66
C PHE A 392 -15.14 -5.63 17.09
N THR A 393 -15.21 -4.31 16.94
CA THR A 393 -16.45 -3.66 16.49
C THR A 393 -16.21 -2.68 15.35
N LEU A 394 -17.10 -2.73 14.36
CA LEU A 394 -17.18 -1.74 13.29
C LEU A 394 -18.64 -1.31 13.15
N GLU A 395 -18.88 -0.02 12.94
CA GLU A 395 -20.22 0.47 12.61
C GLU A 395 -20.67 0.01 11.22
N THR A 396 -19.72 -0.02 10.28
CA THR A 396 -19.89 -0.51 8.91
C THR A 396 -18.55 -0.95 8.36
N CYS A 397 -18.55 -1.93 7.47
CA CYS A 397 -17.35 -2.40 6.76
C CYS A 397 -17.16 -1.80 5.37
N PHE A 398 -18.10 -0.97 4.91
CA PHE A 398 -18.06 -0.39 3.56
C PHE A 398 -16.80 0.45 3.35
N GLY A 399 -16.05 0.19 2.28
CA GLY A 399 -14.80 0.89 1.93
C GLY A 399 -13.60 0.55 2.81
N ARG A 400 -13.79 -0.23 3.88
CA ARG A 400 -12.75 -0.48 4.90
C ARG A 400 -11.88 -1.69 4.61
N GLY A 401 -12.25 -2.53 3.65
CA GLY A 401 -11.51 -3.75 3.35
C GLY A 401 -10.43 -3.57 2.29
N TRP A 402 -9.59 -4.58 2.14
CA TRP A 402 -8.60 -4.68 1.08
C TRP A 402 -9.31 -4.91 -0.25
N ASN A 403 -9.21 -3.94 -1.17
CA ASN A 403 -9.95 -3.99 -2.41
C ASN A 403 -9.40 -5.07 -3.36
N TYR A 404 -10.22 -6.09 -3.60
CA TYR A 404 -9.97 -7.13 -4.59
C TYR A 404 -10.87 -6.87 -5.80
N LEU A 405 -10.50 -5.96 -6.71
CA LEU A 405 -11.31 -5.68 -7.92
C LEU A 405 -11.26 -6.88 -8.90
N PRO A 406 -12.39 -7.36 -9.48
CA PRO A 406 -13.81 -6.94 -9.38
C PRO A 406 -14.66 -7.61 -8.26
N GLN A 407 -14.06 -8.25 -7.27
CA GLN A 407 -14.71 -9.04 -6.21
C GLN A 407 -15.12 -8.23 -4.96
N GLY A 408 -14.65 -6.99 -4.80
CA GLY A 408 -14.99 -6.09 -3.69
C GLY A 408 -13.98 -6.12 -2.54
N ASP A 409 -14.27 -5.33 -1.50
CA ASP A 409 -13.36 -5.14 -0.35
C ASP A 409 -13.39 -6.34 0.62
N LEU A 410 -12.23 -6.84 1.04
CA LEU A 410 -12.12 -7.92 2.04
C LEU A 410 -11.72 -7.36 3.41
N ILE A 411 -12.53 -7.60 4.43
CA ILE A 411 -12.24 -7.19 5.80
C ILE A 411 -12.30 -8.38 6.74
N SER A 412 -11.42 -8.39 7.75
CA SER A 412 -11.39 -9.42 8.78
C SER A 412 -11.12 -8.84 10.16
N ALA A 413 -11.47 -9.53 11.25
CA ALA A 413 -10.98 -9.12 12.57
C ALA A 413 -9.59 -9.72 12.83
N ILE A 414 -9.44 -11.01 12.54
CA ILE A 414 -8.19 -11.74 12.74
C ILE A 414 -7.82 -12.40 11.41
N TRP A 415 -6.62 -12.09 10.93
CA TRP A 415 -6.02 -12.68 9.74
C TRP A 415 -4.74 -13.41 10.11
N ILE A 416 -4.73 -14.72 9.91
CA ILE A 416 -3.55 -15.56 10.13
C ILE A 416 -3.23 -16.26 8.83
N ASP A 417 -2.08 -15.96 8.24
CA ASP A 417 -1.66 -16.55 6.97
C ASP A 417 -0.15 -16.77 6.97
N SER A 418 0.27 -18.03 7.07
CA SER A 418 1.69 -18.34 6.96
C SER A 418 2.14 -18.41 5.50
N SER A 419 3.37 -17.97 5.23
CA SER A 419 3.93 -17.97 3.87
C SER A 419 3.96 -19.37 3.27
N LYS A 420 3.59 -19.49 1.98
CA LYS A 420 3.52 -20.76 1.22
C LYS A 420 4.81 -21.60 1.17
N ASN A 421 5.94 -21.05 1.62
CA ASN A 421 7.25 -21.71 1.64
C ASN A 421 7.37 -22.73 2.78
N ASN A 422 6.49 -23.73 2.88
CA ASN A 422 6.67 -24.95 3.68
C ASN A 422 7.33 -24.76 5.08
N ASP A 423 7.12 -23.64 5.77
CA ASP A 423 7.59 -23.43 7.14
C ASP A 423 6.65 -24.24 8.05
N ILE A 424 6.87 -25.56 8.07
CA ILE A 424 6.09 -26.56 8.84
C ILE A 424 6.14 -26.26 10.36
N ASP A 425 7.02 -25.35 10.78
CA ASP A 425 7.27 -24.95 12.16
C ASP A 425 6.72 -23.56 12.52
N ASN A 426 5.66 -23.09 11.85
CA ASN A 426 4.96 -21.88 12.29
C ASN A 426 3.92 -22.18 13.37
N PHE A 427 3.89 -21.35 14.42
CA PHE A 427 2.98 -21.44 15.57
C PHE A 427 2.89 -22.85 16.17
N ILE A 428 4.04 -23.48 16.36
CA ILE A 428 4.19 -24.87 16.82
C ILE A 428 3.44 -25.19 18.14
N GLU A 429 3.23 -24.20 19.00
CA GLU A 429 2.54 -24.36 20.28
C GLU A 429 1.02 -24.10 20.21
N GLY A 430 0.53 -23.66 19.05
CA GLY A 430 -0.90 -23.49 18.81
C GLY A 430 -1.34 -22.04 18.64
N ILE A 431 -2.51 -21.89 18.00
CA ILE A 431 -3.31 -20.68 17.98
C ILE A 431 -4.56 -20.89 18.81
N SER A 432 -4.90 -19.90 19.64
CA SER A 432 -6.09 -19.89 20.49
C SER A 432 -6.85 -18.57 20.34
N VAL A 433 -8.09 -18.64 19.88
CA VAL A 433 -9.03 -17.51 19.78
C VAL A 433 -10.23 -17.84 20.65
N GLN A 434 -10.29 -17.26 21.85
CA GLN A 434 -11.27 -17.67 22.86
C GLN A 434 -12.03 -16.50 23.49
N ALA A 435 -13.32 -16.70 23.71
CA ALA A 435 -14.19 -15.76 24.42
C ALA A 435 -14.24 -14.34 23.82
N ASN A 436 -13.93 -14.17 22.53
CA ASN A 436 -13.96 -12.85 21.90
C ASN A 436 -15.36 -12.51 21.38
N TYR A 437 -15.65 -11.21 21.33
CA TYR A 437 -16.87 -10.64 20.74
C TYR A 437 -16.53 -9.91 19.44
N PHE A 438 -17.19 -10.26 18.34
CA PHE A 438 -17.03 -9.61 17.04
C PHE A 438 -18.38 -9.08 16.58
N ASP A 439 -18.44 -7.85 16.08
CA ASP A 439 -19.67 -7.25 15.57
C ASP A 439 -19.37 -6.18 14.51
N PHE A 440 -19.63 -6.51 13.25
CA PHE A 440 -19.30 -5.66 12.10
C PHE A 440 -20.47 -4.80 11.60
N ALA A 441 -21.51 -4.68 12.44
CA ALA A 441 -22.57 -3.68 12.32
C ALA A 441 -22.94 -3.15 13.72
N TYR A 442 -21.92 -2.87 14.53
CA TYR A 442 -22.08 -2.45 15.91
C TYR A 442 -22.52 -0.99 16.00
N SER A 443 -23.73 -0.75 16.51
CA SER A 443 -24.24 0.60 16.74
C SER A 443 -24.48 0.86 18.23
N GLN A 444 -23.86 1.90 18.80
CA GLN A 444 -24.11 2.31 20.19
C GLN A 444 -25.45 3.04 20.36
N ASN A 445 -26.04 3.52 19.25
CA ASN A 445 -27.37 4.11 19.18
C ASN A 445 -28.07 3.48 17.98
N PRO A 446 -28.88 2.43 18.16
CA PRO A 446 -29.53 1.76 17.04
C PRO A 446 -30.40 2.78 16.31
N ILE A 447 -29.89 3.32 15.21
CA ILE A 447 -30.71 4.01 14.23
C ILE A 447 -31.67 2.92 13.77
N GLN A 448 -32.95 3.07 14.08
CA GLN A 448 -33.97 2.33 13.36
C GLN A 448 -33.73 2.64 11.89
N VAL A 449 -33.11 1.72 11.17
CA VAL A 449 -33.09 1.76 9.71
C VAL A 449 -34.56 1.69 9.34
N SER A 450 -35.13 2.87 9.07
CA SER A 450 -36.51 2.99 8.63
C SER A 450 -36.67 2.09 7.41
N GLU A 451 -37.69 1.24 7.42
CA GLU A 451 -38.10 0.38 6.29
C GLU A 451 -38.40 1.16 5.00
N SER A 452 -38.15 2.48 4.94
CA SER A 452 -38.25 3.31 3.76
C SER A 452 -36.91 3.44 3.02
N SER A 453 -36.49 2.36 2.38
CA SER A 453 -35.84 2.49 1.08
C SER A 453 -35.98 1.18 0.32
N ASN A 454 -36.83 1.19 -0.72
CA ASN A 454 -36.92 0.21 -1.79
C ASN A 454 -35.60 0.08 -2.61
N LEU A 455 -34.44 0.35 -2.00
CA LEU A 455 -33.10 0.23 -2.60
C LEU A 455 -32.47 -1.13 -2.29
N LEU A 456 -32.89 -1.83 -1.23
CA LEU A 456 -32.36 -3.16 -0.87
C LEU A 456 -32.99 -4.31 -1.68
N GLU A 457 -34.12 -4.08 -2.35
CA GLU A 457 -34.79 -5.08 -3.21
C GLU A 457 -34.34 -5.03 -4.69
N GLN A 458 -33.43 -4.13 -5.05
CA GLN A 458 -32.90 -4.01 -6.43
C GLN A 458 -31.37 -4.12 -6.47
N ALA A 459 -30.83 -5.26 -6.04
CA ALA A 459 -29.43 -5.60 -6.30
C ALA A 459 -29.27 -6.18 -7.73
N GLU A 460 -29.52 -5.35 -8.74
CA GLU A 460 -29.08 -5.56 -10.14
C GLU A 460 -28.31 -4.32 -10.64
N TYR A 461 -27.17 -3.98 -10.03
CA TYR A 461 -26.15 -3.12 -10.68
C TYR A 461 -24.71 -3.56 -10.34
N PRO A 462 -23.74 -3.43 -11.27
CA PRO A 462 -22.70 -4.45 -11.42
C PRO A 462 -21.33 -4.19 -10.78
N LEU A 463 -21.03 -3.04 -10.14
CA LEU A 463 -19.61 -2.70 -9.95
C LEU A 463 -19.11 -2.09 -8.64
N HIS A 464 -19.92 -1.73 -7.62
CA HIS A 464 -19.29 -1.15 -6.40
C HIS A 464 -20.02 -1.21 -5.05
N GLU A 465 -20.86 -2.22 -4.80
CA GLU A 465 -21.38 -2.43 -3.44
C GLU A 465 -21.23 -3.90 -3.06
N TYR A 466 -20.31 -4.24 -2.14
CA TYR A 466 -20.72 -5.15 -1.05
C TYR A 466 -19.77 -5.35 0.14
N PHE A 467 -18.45 -5.26 -0.03
CA PHE A 467 -17.47 -5.85 0.91
C PHE A 467 -17.73 -7.33 1.26
N THR A 468 -16.71 -8.01 1.78
CA THR A 468 -16.79 -9.37 2.35
C THR A 468 -16.12 -9.31 3.70
N SER A 469 -16.87 -9.58 4.76
CA SER A 469 -16.35 -9.61 6.11
C SER A 469 -16.14 -11.03 6.63
N ILE A 470 -15.03 -11.22 7.32
CA ILE A 470 -14.64 -12.47 7.96
C ILE A 470 -14.36 -12.24 9.45
N GLY A 471 -14.92 -13.04 10.35
CA GLY A 471 -14.56 -12.94 11.78
C GLY A 471 -13.11 -13.37 12.01
N VAL A 472 -12.86 -14.67 11.82
CA VAL A 472 -11.54 -15.28 12.00
C VAL A 472 -11.12 -15.97 10.70
N TYR A 473 -9.98 -15.57 10.15
CA TYR A 473 -9.37 -16.20 8.97
C TYR A 473 -8.05 -16.87 9.36
N VAL A 474 -7.92 -18.17 9.07
CA VAL A 474 -6.68 -18.93 9.27
C VAL A 474 -6.33 -19.70 8.01
N ASN A 475 -5.14 -19.47 7.48
CA ASN A 475 -4.62 -20.11 6.29
C ASN A 475 -3.20 -20.66 6.49
N ASN A 476 -2.88 -21.74 5.78
CA ASN A 476 -1.55 -22.37 5.75
C ASN A 476 -1.02 -22.69 7.16
N TYR A 477 -1.74 -23.48 7.95
CA TYR A 477 -1.35 -23.72 9.34
C TYR A 477 -1.03 -25.20 9.63
N SER A 478 -0.05 -25.44 10.51
CA SER A 478 0.34 -26.75 11.03
C SER A 478 0.13 -26.77 12.55
N LYS A 479 -0.32 -27.91 13.12
CA LYS A 479 -0.54 -28.15 14.57
C LYS A 479 -1.93 -27.76 15.10
N ARG A 480 -2.04 -27.05 16.23
CA ARG A 480 -3.28 -26.90 17.01
C ARG A 480 -3.97 -25.54 16.82
N ILE A 481 -5.23 -25.55 16.40
CA ILE A 481 -6.10 -24.35 16.34
C ILE A 481 -7.28 -24.55 17.29
N GLU A 482 -7.52 -23.57 18.16
CA GLU A 482 -8.69 -23.52 19.02
C GLU A 482 -9.49 -22.24 18.79
N ILE A 483 -10.72 -22.36 18.34
CA ILE A 483 -11.67 -21.26 18.20
C ILE A 483 -12.87 -21.59 19.07
N VAL A 484 -12.91 -21.05 20.30
CA VAL A 484 -13.80 -21.54 21.35
C VAL A 484 -14.56 -20.41 22.06
N ASN A 485 -15.87 -20.60 22.27
CA ASN A 485 -16.73 -19.67 23.02
C ASN A 485 -16.75 -18.23 22.47
N ASN A 486 -16.50 -18.01 21.18
CA ASN A 486 -16.58 -16.68 20.59
C ASN A 486 -18.02 -16.32 20.21
N THR A 487 -18.35 -15.03 20.27
CA THR A 487 -19.60 -14.48 19.71
C THR A 487 -19.27 -13.66 18.47
N ILE A 488 -19.67 -14.13 17.30
CA ILE A 488 -19.38 -13.51 15.99
C ILE A 488 -20.69 -13.01 15.39
N LYS A 489 -20.84 -11.69 15.27
CA LYS A 489 -22.05 -11.05 14.74
C LYS A 489 -21.79 -10.26 13.47
N ASN A 490 -22.81 -10.22 12.61
CA ASN A 490 -22.93 -9.28 11.50
C ASN A 490 -21.76 -9.40 10.50
N MET A 491 -21.35 -10.63 10.22
CA MET A 491 -20.44 -10.95 9.12
C MET A 491 -21.25 -11.24 7.86
N ASN A 492 -20.91 -10.63 6.73
CA ASN A 492 -21.55 -10.90 5.44
C ASN A 492 -20.79 -11.93 4.59
N GLY A 493 -19.57 -12.29 4.95
CA GLY A 493 -18.79 -13.35 4.32
C GLY A 493 -18.76 -14.64 5.14
N ASN A 494 -17.79 -14.78 6.04
CA ASN A 494 -17.65 -15.99 6.88
C ASN A 494 -17.51 -15.64 8.36
N GLY A 495 -18.14 -16.40 9.26
CA GLY A 495 -17.86 -16.27 10.69
C GLY A 495 -16.44 -16.74 11.01
N VAL A 496 -16.18 -18.02 10.75
CA VAL A 496 -14.87 -18.67 10.88
C VAL A 496 -14.48 -19.25 9.53
N ASN A 497 -13.27 -18.94 9.06
CA ASN A 497 -12.73 -19.44 7.81
C ASN A 497 -11.37 -20.09 8.09
N ILE A 498 -11.25 -21.38 7.78
CA ILE A 498 -10.00 -22.11 7.88
C ILE A 498 -9.71 -22.78 6.54
N THR A 499 -8.62 -22.37 5.91
CA THR A 499 -8.13 -22.92 4.65
C THR A 499 -6.74 -23.51 4.81
N SER A 500 -6.42 -24.44 3.92
CA SER A 500 -5.06 -24.92 3.68
C SER A 500 -4.35 -25.52 4.90
N GLN A 501 -4.86 -26.63 5.43
CA GLN A 501 -4.29 -27.31 6.61
C GLN A 501 -3.16 -28.29 6.22
N TYR A 502 -2.04 -28.25 6.94
CA TYR A 502 -0.90 -29.16 6.77
C TYR A 502 -1.02 -30.44 7.63
N ASN A 503 -0.10 -31.39 7.45
CA ASN A 503 -0.04 -32.64 8.21
C ASN A 503 -0.01 -32.42 9.74
N ASP A 504 -0.73 -33.30 10.45
CA ASP A 504 -0.91 -33.36 11.91
C ASP A 504 -1.69 -32.20 12.54
N SER A 505 -2.57 -31.54 11.76
CA SER A 505 -3.38 -30.44 12.26
C SER A 505 -4.53 -30.93 13.16
N GLN A 506 -4.68 -30.30 14.32
CA GLN A 506 -5.79 -30.48 15.26
C GLN A 506 -6.59 -29.18 15.35
N VAL A 507 -7.78 -29.17 14.78
CA VAL A 507 -8.64 -28.00 14.75
C VAL A 507 -9.86 -28.24 15.60
N ASN A 508 -10.11 -27.38 16.58
CA ASN A 508 -11.30 -27.41 17.42
C ASN A 508 -12.08 -26.10 17.29
N ILE A 509 -13.29 -26.17 16.75
CA ILE A 509 -14.24 -25.05 16.66
C ILE A 509 -15.43 -25.38 17.55
N GLN A 510 -15.48 -24.80 18.74
CA GLN A 510 -16.39 -25.26 19.78
C GLN A 510 -17.18 -24.14 20.44
N ASN A 511 -18.49 -24.34 20.64
CA ASN A 511 -19.36 -23.47 21.41
C ASN A 511 -19.36 -21.99 20.95
N ASN A 512 -19.08 -21.72 19.68
CA ASN A 512 -19.16 -20.37 19.15
C ASN A 512 -20.62 -20.03 18.82
N THR A 513 -20.99 -18.77 19.04
CA THR A 513 -22.28 -18.21 18.60
C THR A 513 -22.02 -17.34 17.39
N ILE A 514 -22.56 -17.72 16.22
CA ILE A 514 -22.39 -17.01 14.96
C ILE A 514 -23.76 -16.54 14.48
N TYR A 515 -23.92 -15.24 14.29
CA TYR A 515 -25.17 -14.63 13.89
C TYR A 515 -24.94 -13.56 12.83
N SER A 516 -25.83 -13.45 11.84
CA SER A 516 -25.82 -12.29 10.95
C SER A 516 -27.23 -12.01 10.42
N ASP A 517 -27.60 -10.73 10.45
CA ASP A 517 -28.78 -10.17 9.78
C ASP A 517 -28.40 -9.34 8.54
N LEU A 518 -27.12 -9.25 8.22
CA LEU A 518 -26.63 -8.60 7.01
C LEU A 518 -26.94 -9.46 5.80
N GLN A 519 -27.23 -8.81 4.67
CA GLN A 519 -27.34 -9.53 3.41
C GLN A 519 -25.95 -10.15 3.10
N GLY A 520 -25.92 -11.37 2.57
CA GLY A 520 -24.65 -12.07 2.37
C GLY A 520 -23.89 -11.60 1.13
N SER A 521 -22.55 -11.69 1.20
CA SER A 521 -21.65 -11.46 0.06
C SER A 521 -21.49 -12.75 -0.74
N PHE A 522 -21.32 -12.69 -2.06
CA PHE A 522 -21.05 -13.90 -2.85
C PHE A 522 -19.55 -14.00 -3.15
N PRO A 523 -18.70 -14.36 -2.16
CA PRO A 523 -17.25 -14.26 -2.29
C PRO A 523 -16.78 -15.12 -3.46
N PHE A 524 -15.91 -14.55 -4.29
CA PHE A 524 -15.29 -15.24 -5.42
C PHE A 524 -16.28 -15.92 -6.39
N ARG A 525 -17.44 -15.29 -6.61
CA ARG A 525 -18.52 -15.79 -7.50
C ARG A 525 -19.11 -17.14 -7.06
N ARG A 526 -19.01 -17.46 -5.76
CA ARG A 526 -19.67 -18.65 -5.20
C ARG A 526 -21.19 -18.54 -5.30
N GLN A 527 -21.87 -19.67 -5.22
CA GLN A 527 -23.33 -19.76 -5.20
C GLN A 527 -23.92 -19.52 -3.80
N VAL A 528 -23.06 -19.30 -2.80
CA VAL A 528 -23.42 -19.12 -1.40
C VAL A 528 -23.10 -17.69 -1.00
N ALA A 529 -24.04 -17.05 -0.30
CA ALA A 529 -23.91 -15.67 0.16
C ALA A 529 -23.06 -15.53 1.43
N GLY A 530 -22.48 -16.61 1.94
CA GLY A 530 -21.64 -16.62 3.13
C GLY A 530 -21.88 -17.86 3.99
N SER A 531 -21.01 -18.09 4.97
CA SER A 531 -21.23 -19.19 5.92
C SER A 531 -20.82 -18.90 7.36
N GLY A 532 -21.39 -19.65 8.29
CA GLY A 532 -20.98 -19.57 9.69
C GLY A 532 -19.56 -20.08 9.85
N ILE A 533 -19.33 -21.30 9.36
CA ILE A 533 -18.02 -21.94 9.35
C ILE A 533 -17.69 -22.34 7.91
N PHE A 534 -16.49 -22.00 7.44
CA PHE A 534 -15.95 -22.41 6.16
C PHE A 534 -14.64 -23.17 6.36
N LEU A 535 -14.57 -24.39 5.84
CA LEU A 535 -13.40 -25.25 5.86
C LEU A 535 -12.98 -25.65 4.45
N GLN A 536 -11.70 -25.51 4.14
CA GLN A 536 -11.13 -25.95 2.87
C GLN A 536 -9.77 -26.64 3.03
N LYS A 537 -9.63 -27.85 2.49
CA LYS A 537 -8.35 -28.57 2.41
C LYS A 537 -7.50 -28.09 1.22
N ILE A 538 -6.15 -28.15 1.33
CA ILE A 538 -5.23 -27.95 0.18
C ILE A 538 -5.43 -29.07 -0.84
N LEU A 539 -5.60 -28.70 -2.11
CA LEU A 539 -5.64 -29.64 -3.24
C LEU A 539 -4.29 -30.36 -3.40
N ASN A 540 -4.31 -31.65 -3.72
CA ASN A 540 -3.13 -32.45 -4.05
C ASN A 540 -2.07 -32.61 -2.94
N THR A 541 -2.41 -32.33 -1.67
CA THR A 541 -1.52 -32.56 -0.52
C THR A 541 -2.14 -33.61 0.41
N PRO A 542 -1.41 -34.69 0.79
CA PRO A 542 -1.88 -35.60 1.83
C PRO A 542 -1.93 -34.82 3.15
N VAL A 543 -3.09 -34.87 3.81
CA VAL A 543 -3.32 -34.22 5.10
C VAL A 543 -3.73 -35.29 6.11
N ASN A 544 -3.05 -35.31 7.24
CA ASN A 544 -3.37 -36.09 8.43
C ASN A 544 -3.82 -35.14 9.54
N GLY A 545 -4.83 -35.51 10.34
CA GLY A 545 -5.30 -34.63 11.40
C GLY A 545 -6.73 -34.90 11.87
N THR A 546 -7.20 -34.06 12.77
CA THR A 546 -8.57 -34.11 13.30
C THR A 546 -9.18 -32.71 13.33
N ILE A 547 -10.35 -32.54 12.72
CA ILE A 547 -11.16 -31.34 12.82
C ILE A 547 -12.42 -31.69 13.60
N ARG A 548 -12.71 -30.96 14.68
CA ARG A 548 -13.91 -31.10 15.50
C ARG A 548 -14.69 -29.80 15.49
N ILE A 549 -15.97 -29.89 15.16
CA ILE A 549 -16.89 -28.76 15.10
C ILE A 549 -18.07 -29.10 16.00
N GLN A 550 -18.08 -28.54 17.21
CA GLN A 550 -18.97 -29.02 18.26
C GLN A 550 -19.73 -27.91 18.98
N GLY A 551 -21.02 -28.08 19.18
CA GLY A 551 -21.81 -27.22 20.07
C GLY A 551 -21.95 -25.77 19.59
N ASN A 552 -21.64 -25.46 18.33
CA ASN A 552 -21.75 -24.10 17.80
C ASN A 552 -23.23 -23.76 17.52
N SER A 553 -23.61 -22.51 17.71
CA SER A 553 -24.93 -21.97 17.37
C SER A 553 -24.79 -21.00 16.21
N ILE A 554 -25.37 -21.32 15.06
CA ILE A 554 -25.27 -20.54 13.82
C ILE A 554 -26.68 -20.08 13.43
N THR A 555 -26.87 -18.78 13.21
CA THR A 555 -28.17 -18.23 12.83
C THR A 555 -28.03 -17.14 11.78
N PHE A 556 -28.74 -17.30 10.65
CA PHE A 556 -28.73 -16.32 9.56
C PHE A 556 -30.15 -15.91 9.16
N ASP A 557 -30.41 -14.61 9.22
CA ASP A 557 -31.74 -14.03 8.98
C ASP A 557 -31.94 -13.50 7.54
N LYS A 558 -30.97 -13.78 6.66
CA LYS A 558 -30.98 -13.42 5.24
C LYS A 558 -30.81 -14.66 4.35
N PRO A 559 -31.28 -14.61 3.09
CA PRO A 559 -31.27 -15.78 2.21
C PRO A 559 -29.86 -16.19 1.77
N ASP A 560 -29.75 -17.37 1.16
CA ASP A 560 -28.56 -17.90 0.44
C ASP A 560 -27.31 -18.17 1.30
N TYR A 561 -27.38 -17.98 2.61
CA TYR A 561 -26.34 -18.41 3.55
C TYR A 561 -26.27 -19.94 3.67
N CYS A 562 -25.09 -20.43 4.06
CA CYS A 562 -24.90 -21.81 4.50
C CYS A 562 -24.50 -21.82 5.97
N GLY A 563 -25.02 -22.76 6.76
CA GLY A 563 -24.57 -22.89 8.17
C GLY A 563 -23.08 -23.22 8.23
N LEU A 564 -22.69 -24.30 7.55
CA LEU A 564 -21.33 -24.81 7.52
C LEU A 564 -20.97 -25.32 6.12
N ILE A 565 -19.78 -24.97 5.64
CA ILE A 565 -19.22 -25.50 4.39
C ILE A 565 -17.91 -26.22 4.68
N ALA A 566 -17.77 -27.45 4.19
CA ALA A 566 -16.54 -28.22 4.18
C ALA A 566 -16.21 -28.64 2.74
N SER A 567 -15.07 -28.22 2.19
CA SER A 567 -14.72 -28.50 0.79
C SER A 567 -13.28 -28.95 0.60
N GLY A 568 -13.01 -29.68 -0.49
CA GLY A 568 -11.70 -30.22 -0.83
C GLY A 568 -11.38 -31.55 -0.15
N PHE A 569 -12.35 -32.24 0.44
CA PHE A 569 -12.13 -33.45 1.25
C PHE A 569 -12.39 -34.76 0.50
N LYS A 570 -12.44 -34.73 -0.83
CA LYS A 570 -12.53 -35.96 -1.64
C LYS A 570 -11.30 -36.85 -1.42
N LYS A 571 -11.52 -38.17 -1.34
CA LYS A 571 -10.43 -39.15 -1.43
C LYS A 571 -9.87 -39.09 -2.85
N ASP A 572 -8.65 -38.59 -3.00
CA ASP A 572 -7.85 -38.90 -4.20
C ASP A 572 -7.51 -40.40 -4.13
N GLU A 573 -7.74 -41.12 -5.22
CA GLU A 573 -7.50 -42.58 -5.31
C GLU A 573 -6.02 -42.94 -5.02
N ASP A 574 -5.10 -41.96 -5.10
CA ASP A 574 -3.65 -42.14 -4.97
C ASP A 574 -3.02 -41.54 -3.69
N THR A 575 -3.78 -40.86 -2.80
CA THR A 575 -3.22 -40.36 -1.52
C THR A 575 -3.91 -40.94 -0.28
N ILE A 576 -3.11 -41.57 0.59
CA ILE A 576 -3.54 -42.04 1.91
C ILE A 576 -3.64 -40.81 2.85
N SER A 577 -4.72 -40.02 2.75
CA SER A 577 -5.04 -38.97 3.73
C SER A 577 -5.85 -39.55 4.89
N THR A 578 -5.42 -39.31 6.14
CA THR A 578 -6.12 -39.78 7.36
C THR A 578 -6.89 -38.69 8.11
N LEU A 579 -7.09 -37.52 7.48
CA LEU A 579 -7.85 -36.42 8.06
C LEU A 579 -9.28 -36.84 8.41
N SER A 580 -9.65 -36.70 9.68
CA SER A 580 -11.01 -36.94 10.18
C SER A 580 -11.69 -35.61 10.49
N VAL A 581 -12.94 -35.45 10.07
CA VAL A 581 -13.76 -34.26 10.36
C VAL A 581 -15.07 -34.71 10.99
N SER A 582 -15.37 -34.21 12.18
CA SER A 582 -16.61 -34.47 12.90
C SER A 582 -17.38 -33.19 13.19
N ILE A 583 -18.70 -33.25 12.97
CA ILE A 583 -19.65 -32.15 13.14
C ILE A 583 -20.74 -32.65 14.09
N ASN A 584 -20.67 -32.28 15.37
CA ASN A 584 -21.55 -32.81 16.40
C ASN A 584 -22.24 -31.72 17.24
N GLY A 585 -23.54 -31.87 17.51
CA GLY A 585 -24.20 -31.08 18.55
C GLY A 585 -24.39 -29.59 18.20
N ASN A 586 -24.26 -29.22 16.92
CA ASN A 586 -24.41 -27.83 16.49
C ASN A 586 -25.89 -27.48 16.28
N LYS A 587 -26.24 -26.21 16.49
CA LYS A 587 -27.58 -25.66 16.23
C LYS A 587 -27.50 -24.72 15.05
N ILE A 588 -28.18 -25.03 13.96
CA ILE A 588 -28.15 -24.21 12.73
C ILE A 588 -29.59 -23.78 12.41
N ASN A 589 -29.82 -22.48 12.39
CA ASN A 589 -31.11 -21.86 12.06
C ASN A 589 -30.94 -20.92 10.85
N LEU A 590 -31.58 -21.23 9.73
CA LEU A 590 -31.49 -20.43 8.51
C LEU A 590 -32.86 -19.91 8.12
N LYS A 591 -33.02 -18.62 7.79
CA LYS A 591 -34.32 -18.09 7.37
C LYS A 591 -34.75 -18.61 5.99
N GLU A 592 -33.83 -18.55 5.01
CA GLU A 592 -33.97 -19.07 3.63
C GLU A 592 -32.58 -19.45 3.09
N GLY A 593 -31.90 -20.36 3.77
CA GLY A 593 -30.52 -20.73 3.45
C GLY A 593 -30.37 -21.65 2.24
N LEU A 594 -29.17 -21.71 1.67
CA LEU A 594 -28.84 -22.73 0.67
C LEU A 594 -28.82 -24.12 1.30
N ALA A 595 -28.00 -24.30 2.34
CA ALA A 595 -27.87 -25.58 3.03
C ALA A 595 -27.50 -25.37 4.50
N CYS A 596 -27.98 -26.23 5.41
CA CYS A 596 -27.48 -26.20 6.78
C CYS A 596 -26.02 -26.64 6.83
N ILE A 597 -25.69 -27.74 6.14
CA ILE A 597 -24.33 -28.21 5.91
C ILE A 597 -24.12 -28.44 4.42
N ASN A 598 -22.98 -27.97 3.89
CA ASN A 598 -22.52 -28.25 2.54
C ASN A 598 -21.16 -28.95 2.58
N THR A 599 -21.04 -30.12 1.97
CA THR A 599 -19.82 -30.92 1.93
C THR A 599 -19.55 -31.51 0.55
N ASP A 600 -18.30 -31.78 0.19
CA ASP A 600 -17.94 -32.50 -1.04
C ASP A 600 -17.49 -33.95 -0.82
N THR A 601 -17.56 -34.41 0.43
CA THR A 601 -17.22 -35.78 0.86
C THR A 601 -18.17 -36.25 1.96
N ARG A 602 -18.10 -37.54 2.31
CA ARG A 602 -18.84 -38.08 3.44
C ARG A 602 -18.14 -37.76 4.77
N LEU A 603 -18.85 -37.12 5.70
CA LEU A 603 -18.34 -36.70 7.00
C LEU A 603 -19.15 -37.30 8.16
N GLN A 604 -18.60 -37.30 9.37
CA GLN A 604 -19.35 -37.68 10.57
C GLN A 604 -20.20 -36.48 11.04
N ILE A 605 -21.52 -36.57 10.85
CA ILE A 605 -22.49 -35.50 11.17
C ILE A 605 -23.57 -36.08 12.08
N GLU A 606 -23.53 -35.75 13.37
CA GLU A 606 -24.37 -36.39 14.40
C GLU A 606 -24.90 -35.35 15.42
N ASP A 607 -26.04 -35.61 16.05
CA ASP A 607 -26.61 -34.79 17.13
C ASP A 607 -26.85 -33.30 16.81
N ASN A 608 -26.87 -32.90 15.54
CA ASN A 608 -27.10 -31.49 15.17
C ASN A 608 -28.62 -31.18 15.15
N VAL A 609 -28.95 -29.92 15.46
CA VAL A 609 -30.32 -29.40 15.40
C VAL A 609 -30.43 -28.41 14.26
N PHE A 610 -31.25 -28.73 13.27
CA PHE A 610 -31.52 -27.90 12.12
C PHE A 610 -32.91 -27.27 12.20
N SER A 611 -33.01 -25.99 11.89
CA SER A 611 -34.26 -25.24 11.97
C SER A 611 -34.35 -24.11 10.94
N GLY A 612 -35.56 -23.60 10.72
CA GLY A 612 -35.84 -22.54 9.76
C GLY A 612 -36.20 -23.10 8.39
N ARG A 613 -35.75 -22.47 7.30
CA ARG A 613 -36.04 -22.87 5.92
C ARG A 613 -34.76 -22.91 5.11
N ALA A 614 -34.54 -24.00 4.38
CA ALA A 614 -33.36 -24.17 3.52
C ALA A 614 -33.66 -25.03 2.28
N PHE A 615 -32.88 -24.89 1.22
CA PHE A 615 -33.02 -25.76 0.04
C PHE A 615 -32.52 -27.18 0.28
N PHE A 616 -31.50 -27.32 1.13
CA PHE A 616 -30.93 -28.61 1.51
C PHE A 616 -30.72 -28.64 3.04
N ALA A 617 -30.95 -29.77 3.68
CA ALA A 617 -30.50 -29.93 5.06
C ALA A 617 -28.99 -30.18 5.06
N ILE A 618 -28.58 -31.23 4.33
CA ILE A 618 -27.19 -31.55 4.07
C ILE A 618 -26.99 -31.67 2.56
N MET A 619 -26.30 -30.71 1.97
CA MET A 619 -25.95 -30.68 0.55
C MET A 619 -24.60 -31.36 0.33
N MET A 620 -24.57 -32.38 -0.53
CA MET A 620 -23.35 -32.92 -1.10
C MET A 620 -23.08 -32.34 -2.48
N THR A 621 -21.96 -31.65 -2.62
CA THR A 621 -21.51 -31.06 -3.88
C THR A 621 -20.47 -31.96 -4.57
N TYR A 622 -20.80 -32.44 -5.75
CA TYR A 622 -19.91 -33.21 -6.61
C TYR A 622 -19.44 -32.35 -7.79
N ILE A 623 -18.22 -32.59 -8.24
CA ILE A 623 -17.71 -32.04 -9.50
C ILE A 623 -17.52 -33.24 -10.39
N ASP A 624 -18.21 -33.28 -11.53
CA ASP A 624 -18.08 -34.36 -12.51
C ASP A 624 -16.78 -34.22 -13.32
N LYS A 625 -16.50 -35.21 -14.18
CA LYS A 625 -15.29 -35.24 -15.01
C LYS A 625 -15.19 -34.08 -16.00
N ASP A 626 -16.31 -33.41 -16.31
CA ASP A 626 -16.39 -32.26 -17.21
C ASP A 626 -16.30 -30.92 -16.44
N GLY A 627 -16.01 -30.97 -15.14
CA GLY A 627 -15.91 -29.79 -14.28
C GLY A 627 -17.26 -29.18 -13.88
N ARG A 628 -18.38 -29.88 -14.12
CA ARG A 628 -19.71 -29.38 -13.74
C ARG A 628 -20.04 -29.77 -12.31
N THR A 629 -20.54 -28.80 -11.56
CA THR A 629 -21.00 -28.98 -10.19
C THR A 629 -22.41 -29.55 -10.17
N THR A 630 -22.60 -30.67 -9.46
CA THR A 630 -23.91 -31.28 -9.19
C THR A 630 -24.14 -31.35 -7.68
N ASN A 631 -25.32 -30.96 -7.22
CA ASN A 631 -25.69 -30.97 -5.81
C ASN A 631 -26.72 -32.07 -5.55
N LYS A 632 -26.56 -32.82 -4.46
CA LYS A 632 -27.52 -33.86 -4.02
C LYS A 632 -27.73 -33.78 -2.52
N GLU A 633 -28.93 -34.11 -2.05
CA GLU A 633 -29.21 -34.27 -0.62
C GLU A 633 -28.52 -35.54 -0.07
N ALA A 634 -27.81 -35.42 1.04
CA ALA A 634 -27.08 -36.51 1.69
C ALA A 634 -28.00 -37.37 2.58
N LYS A 635 -28.88 -38.18 1.98
CA LYS A 635 -29.87 -38.98 2.73
C LYS A 635 -29.28 -40.00 3.72
N GLU A 636 -28.05 -40.46 3.48
CA GLU A 636 -27.37 -41.48 4.31
C GLU A 636 -26.61 -40.89 5.52
N GLU A 637 -26.52 -39.57 5.65
CA GLU A 637 -25.75 -38.86 6.70
C GLU A 637 -26.63 -38.20 7.76
N LEU A 638 -27.90 -38.63 7.85
CA LEU A 638 -28.94 -38.02 8.69
C LEU A 638 -29.11 -38.67 10.07
N TYR A 639 -28.24 -39.60 10.48
CA TYR A 639 -28.39 -40.32 11.74
C TYR A 639 -28.34 -39.37 12.96
N GLU A 640 -29.31 -39.50 13.87
CA GLU A 640 -29.39 -38.78 15.16
C GLU A 640 -29.45 -37.24 15.09
N ASN A 641 -29.61 -36.66 13.90
CA ASN A 641 -29.83 -35.22 13.72
C ASN A 641 -31.34 -34.88 13.80
N GLN A 642 -31.66 -33.67 14.29
CA GLN A 642 -33.03 -33.19 14.46
C GLN A 642 -33.41 -32.21 13.35
N PHE A 643 -34.50 -32.50 12.64
CA PHE A 643 -35.01 -31.71 11.50
C PHE A 643 -36.44 -31.20 11.69
N ASP A 644 -37.09 -31.48 12.84
CA ASP A 644 -38.52 -31.22 13.06
C ASP A 644 -38.94 -29.76 12.88
N LYS A 645 -37.97 -28.85 12.97
CA LYS A 645 -38.16 -27.40 12.82
C LYS A 645 -37.57 -26.85 11.51
N LEU A 646 -37.12 -27.71 10.60
CA LEU A 646 -36.56 -27.35 9.30
C LEU A 646 -37.57 -27.60 8.18
N GLU A 647 -37.85 -26.56 7.40
CA GLU A 647 -38.67 -26.62 6.17
C GLU A 647 -37.75 -26.69 4.95
N ILE A 648 -37.93 -27.70 4.09
CA ILE A 648 -37.21 -27.80 2.81
C ILE A 648 -38.00 -27.09 1.70
N ILE A 649 -37.43 -26.00 1.18
CA ILE A 649 -38.11 -25.07 0.26
C ILE A 649 -37.91 -25.44 -1.23
N GLY A 650 -38.56 -26.51 -1.69
CA GLY A 650 -38.77 -26.81 -3.12
C GLY A 650 -37.51 -27.04 -3.98
N PRO A 651 -37.65 -27.27 -5.31
CA PRO A 651 -36.49 -27.53 -6.16
C PRO A 651 -35.68 -26.24 -6.34
N TRP A 652 -34.37 -26.32 -6.07
CA TRP A 652 -33.42 -25.25 -6.36
C TRP A 652 -33.30 -25.05 -7.88
N PHE A 653 -34.01 -24.08 -8.45
CA PHE A 653 -33.87 -23.69 -9.86
C PHE A 653 -32.83 -22.56 -9.97
N ARG A 654 -31.76 -22.81 -10.73
CA ARG A 654 -30.72 -21.82 -11.05
C ARG A 654 -31.34 -20.51 -11.55
N VAL A 655 -31.14 -19.42 -10.83
CA VAL A 655 -30.97 -18.13 -11.50
C VAL A 655 -29.59 -18.16 -12.14
N ASN A 656 -29.52 -18.32 -13.45
CA ASN A 656 -28.28 -18.13 -14.23
C ASN A 656 -27.80 -16.68 -14.04
N ARG A 657 -27.02 -16.41 -12.99
CA ARG A 657 -26.22 -15.18 -12.94
C ARG A 657 -25.17 -15.29 -14.05
N LYS A 658 -25.40 -14.57 -15.16
CA LYS A 658 -24.42 -14.46 -16.25
C LYS A 658 -23.10 -13.99 -15.67
N SER A 659 -22.01 -14.69 -15.95
CA SER A 659 -20.66 -14.15 -15.75
C SER A 659 -20.59 -12.79 -16.45
N PRO A 660 -20.24 -11.70 -15.75
CA PRO A 660 -19.82 -10.47 -16.42
C PRO A 660 -18.56 -10.81 -17.24
N ILE A 661 -18.58 -10.39 -18.51
CA ILE A 661 -17.46 -10.48 -19.48
C ILE A 661 -16.25 -9.73 -18.93
#